data_AF-A0A0P1P3R9-F1
#
_entry.id   AF-A0A0P1P3R9-F1
#
_cell.length_a   1.000
_cell.length_b   1.000
_cell.length_c   1.000
_cell.angle_alpha   90.00
_cell.angle_beta   90.00
_cell.angle_gamma   90.00
#
_symmetry.space_group_name_H-M   'P 1'
#
loop_
_entity.id
_entity.type
_entity.pdbx_description
1 polymer ?
#
loop_
_entity_poly.entity_id
_entity_poly.type
_entity_poly.pdbx_seq_one_letter_code
_entity_poly.pdbx_strand_id
1 'polypeptide(L)'
;MEFEDRLFKVKMDVERKILPFVEKPGRYIGNEFNIVVKPEAQVKIALCFPDIYDIGMSYIGFKILYNIVNKIPWASAERVYAPWVDAEEIMRREKIPLYSLETKRPLKLFDVVGFTLQYELHYTNILNMLELGGIPIFSKDRSEEDPIVIAGGPVACNPEPMSAFIDVFLLGDGENLLPAFLEIVYRMKKERRKRDEILFESAKTLQGVYVPKFYEPIYENGKLKGVKKLFDELPLPIKRNVVPELKPEYYPDKPVVPLVEIVHDRFQLEIMRGCTQGCRFCNAGMIYRPVRERAVDDLINETKTVIENTGYEEMSFVSLSTSDYSLLPELMSRSYELITEKKVSPSFPSLRPQTYTKGIAKFAREGGASGLTFAPEAGTERLRRVINKQSSEDDFYRAVEIAIDYGWRLVKLYFMMGLPTETYEDLDGILRIAENVVKIAQRKKVYNMEVHVSVSPFSPKPHTPFQWERQNSIEELIDKTRYLRSKNKCKNIRLDIRDPRVTTLETILGRGDRRISDVIYSAWRKGAKFDAWTDKMNFDLWLEALNENGLRVEDYTREYDKDEVFPWDHIFMGVLKKFLWRDRQKAYKEAMIPDCRPEDICHACGACDFKTIKMLIREQIDKDVKGARDGEVLSIGEETIWIDKSYQRSNVKVQTFVYRMKYTKEGDLRYISHLDLIRLFNRIFRKANLKVAYTQGFHPHPKFSFSAPLPIGYSSLCEFLDFELEEFLDPDEIKERLAFNLPNGMRILAIKRIPKQKKSLDKQINLFEYKVYYTSENLQTQVELLLSKDEVLIDKVTQDGKVKTINVRKYIAGIYVEDDGFRLKIVRDENGVMPRVDSILKILLGLNENEIRELKIERTGQFIWENGVIIDPIEDNVEENKIGVYYHEEGNLYQHAEKRNAYSSS
;
A
#
# COMPACT_ATOMS: atom_id res chain seq x y z
N MET A 1 -36.95 3.75 -7.95
CA MET A 1 -35.85 3.47 -7.01
C MET A 1 -34.98 4.70 -7.02
N GLU A 2 -35.08 5.47 -5.96
CA GLU A 2 -34.29 6.68 -5.78
C GLU A 2 -32.80 6.30 -5.73
N PHE A 3 -31.92 7.21 -6.10
CA PHE A 3 -30.48 6.96 -6.19
C PHE A 3 -29.90 6.46 -4.85
N GLU A 4 -30.43 6.97 -3.73
CA GLU A 4 -30.06 6.57 -2.37
C GLU A 4 -30.42 5.10 -2.07
N ASP A 5 -31.57 4.60 -2.55
CA ASP A 5 -31.96 3.19 -2.41
C ASP A 5 -30.94 2.25 -3.03
N ARG A 6 -30.35 2.64 -4.18
CA ARG A 6 -29.34 1.84 -4.87
C ARG A 6 -28.03 1.77 -4.08
N LEU A 7 -27.59 2.89 -3.52
CA LEU A 7 -26.38 2.93 -2.68
C LEU A 7 -26.58 2.14 -1.39
N PHE A 8 -27.74 2.30 -0.75
CA PHE A 8 -28.09 1.58 0.46
C PHE A 8 -28.10 0.07 0.22
N LYS A 9 -28.70 -0.38 -0.90
CA LYS A 9 -28.69 -1.79 -1.28
C LYS A 9 -27.27 -2.33 -1.44
N VAL A 10 -26.39 -1.64 -2.18
CA VAL A 10 -25.00 -2.10 -2.37
C VAL A 10 -24.28 -2.19 -1.01
N LYS A 11 -24.45 -1.19 -0.14
CA LYS A 11 -23.87 -1.23 1.20
C LYS A 11 -24.33 -2.46 2.00
N MET A 12 -25.63 -2.76 1.99
CA MET A 12 -26.17 -3.95 2.66
C MET A 12 -25.66 -5.26 2.05
N ASP A 13 -25.61 -5.35 0.73
CA ASP A 13 -25.12 -6.53 0.02
C ASP A 13 -23.64 -6.77 0.33
N VAL A 14 -22.81 -5.73 0.38
CA VAL A 14 -21.40 -5.83 0.80
C VAL A 14 -21.31 -6.39 2.21
N GLU A 15 -22.04 -5.79 3.16
CA GLU A 15 -21.97 -6.16 4.57
C GLU A 15 -22.41 -7.61 4.82
N ARG A 16 -23.47 -8.06 4.16
CA ARG A 16 -24.06 -9.38 4.40
C ARG A 16 -23.47 -10.48 3.54
N LYS A 17 -23.05 -10.17 2.31
CA LYS A 17 -22.69 -11.18 1.30
C LYS A 17 -21.21 -11.23 0.97
N ILE A 18 -20.47 -10.13 1.18
CA ILE A 18 -19.02 -10.09 0.89
C ILE A 18 -18.22 -10.24 2.18
N LEU A 19 -18.37 -9.31 3.13
CA LEU A 19 -17.49 -9.23 4.30
C LEU A 19 -17.38 -10.51 5.15
N PRO A 20 -18.44 -11.32 5.35
CA PRO A 20 -18.31 -12.56 6.12
C PRO A 20 -17.54 -13.68 5.41
N PHE A 21 -17.37 -13.60 4.08
CA PHE A 21 -16.99 -14.74 3.25
C PHE A 21 -15.67 -14.57 2.50
N VAL A 22 -15.00 -13.44 2.66
CA VAL A 22 -13.71 -13.14 2.03
C VAL A 22 -12.55 -13.27 3.02
N GLU A 23 -11.35 -13.53 2.52
CA GLU A 23 -10.15 -13.77 3.34
C GLU A 23 -9.72 -12.53 4.13
N LYS A 24 -9.77 -11.34 3.51
CA LYS A 24 -9.37 -10.06 4.12
C LYS A 24 -10.48 -9.02 3.97
N PRO A 25 -11.55 -9.09 4.79
CA PRO A 25 -12.73 -8.24 4.63
C PRO A 25 -12.46 -6.75 4.89
N GLY A 26 -11.45 -6.42 5.67
CA GLY A 26 -11.01 -5.04 5.89
C GLY A 26 -10.62 -4.27 4.62
N ARG A 27 -10.38 -4.94 3.48
CA ARG A 27 -10.17 -4.30 2.17
C ARG A 27 -11.42 -3.60 1.64
N TYR A 28 -12.61 -4.00 2.10
CA TYR A 28 -13.89 -3.63 1.49
C TYR A 28 -14.77 -2.74 2.39
N ILE A 29 -14.41 -2.59 3.67
CA ILE A 29 -15.24 -1.90 4.66
C ILE A 29 -15.29 -0.38 4.48
N GLY A 30 -14.17 0.29 4.15
CA GLY A 30 -14.07 1.75 4.24
C GLY A 30 -13.90 2.22 5.70
N ASN A 31 -14.45 3.38 6.07
CA ASN A 31 -14.42 3.93 7.44
C ASN A 31 -13.01 4.36 7.95
N GLU A 32 -12.10 4.63 7.03
CA GLU A 32 -10.73 5.03 7.35
C GLU A 32 -10.66 6.45 7.92
N PHE A 33 -9.60 6.75 8.69
CA PHE A 33 -9.40 8.13 9.15
C PHE A 33 -9.13 9.06 7.97
N ASN A 34 -9.59 10.30 8.12
CA ASN A 34 -9.39 11.39 7.16
C ASN A 34 -10.03 11.14 5.78
N ILE A 35 -10.95 10.18 5.68
CA ILE A 35 -11.77 10.01 4.49
C ILE A 35 -12.63 11.25 4.24
N VAL A 36 -12.73 11.67 2.98
CA VAL A 36 -13.54 12.81 2.55
C VAL A 36 -14.76 12.30 1.80
N VAL A 37 -15.95 12.71 2.24
CA VAL A 37 -17.23 12.39 1.60
C VAL A 37 -17.96 13.69 1.27
N LYS A 38 -18.29 13.88 -0.01
CA LYS A 38 -18.94 15.10 -0.54
C LYS A 38 -20.16 14.74 -1.38
N PRO A 39 -21.30 14.42 -0.76
CA PRO A 39 -22.49 13.95 -1.48
C PRO A 39 -22.99 14.97 -2.51
N GLU A 40 -22.89 16.27 -2.18
CA GLU A 40 -23.32 17.40 -3.01
C GLU A 40 -22.38 17.78 -4.17
N ALA A 41 -21.27 17.07 -4.36
CA ALA A 41 -20.32 17.39 -5.43
C ALA A 41 -20.98 17.24 -6.82
N GLN A 42 -20.83 18.25 -7.67
CA GLN A 42 -21.39 18.28 -9.02
C GLN A 42 -20.64 17.37 -9.99
N VAL A 43 -19.34 17.18 -9.79
CA VAL A 43 -18.52 16.21 -10.54
C VAL A 43 -17.93 15.19 -9.59
N LYS A 44 -18.13 13.92 -9.90
CA LYS A 44 -17.65 12.81 -9.10
C LYS A 44 -16.71 11.94 -9.93
N ILE A 45 -15.47 11.77 -9.45
CA ILE A 45 -14.46 10.91 -10.06
C ILE A 45 -14.16 9.70 -9.18
N ALA A 46 -14.16 8.52 -9.79
CA ALA A 46 -13.58 7.32 -9.18
C ALA A 46 -12.09 7.24 -9.54
N LEU A 47 -11.22 7.37 -8.55
CA LEU A 47 -9.80 7.04 -8.69
C LEU A 47 -9.67 5.52 -8.50
N CYS A 48 -9.27 4.83 -9.55
CA CYS A 48 -9.18 3.38 -9.62
C CYS A 48 -7.71 2.93 -9.63
N PHE A 49 -7.34 2.07 -8.68
CA PHE A 49 -6.08 1.37 -8.70
C PHE A 49 -6.29 -0.07 -9.21
N PRO A 50 -5.66 -0.49 -10.31
CA PRO A 50 -5.90 -1.78 -10.94
C PRO A 50 -5.19 -2.97 -10.26
N ASP A 51 -5.23 -2.98 -8.93
CA ASP A 51 -4.77 -4.07 -8.05
C ASP A 51 -5.51 -3.94 -6.70
N ILE A 52 -5.26 -4.87 -5.78
CA ILE A 52 -5.89 -4.90 -4.47
C ILE A 52 -5.56 -3.67 -3.62
N TYR A 53 -6.46 -3.40 -2.65
CA TYR A 53 -6.36 -2.29 -1.69
C TYR A 53 -4.98 -2.13 -1.05
N ASP A 54 -4.39 -3.23 -0.58
CA ASP A 54 -3.13 -3.21 0.18
C ASP A 54 -1.95 -2.63 -0.62
N ILE A 55 -1.96 -2.88 -1.94
CA ILE A 55 -0.95 -2.36 -2.87
C ILE A 55 -1.31 -0.93 -3.24
N GLY A 56 -2.56 -0.69 -3.65
CA GLY A 56 -2.97 0.63 -4.15
C GLY A 56 -2.90 1.74 -3.11
N MET A 57 -3.19 1.46 -1.83
CA MET A 57 -3.04 2.43 -0.73
C MET A 57 -1.59 2.82 -0.44
N SER A 58 -0.63 2.01 -0.90
CA SER A 58 0.79 2.30 -0.78
C SER A 58 1.28 3.28 -1.85
N TYR A 59 0.43 3.72 -2.80
CA TYR A 59 0.83 4.63 -3.87
C TYR A 59 0.59 6.11 -3.52
N ILE A 60 1.67 6.89 -3.44
CA ILE A 60 1.62 8.32 -3.07
C ILE A 60 0.89 9.18 -4.12
N GLY A 61 1.06 8.89 -5.42
CA GLY A 61 0.40 9.67 -6.47
C GLY A 61 -1.12 9.63 -6.34
N PHE A 62 -1.66 8.49 -5.88
CA PHE A 62 -3.09 8.35 -5.58
C PHE A 62 -3.54 9.30 -4.46
N LYS A 63 -2.74 9.43 -3.40
CA LYS A 63 -3.02 10.30 -2.24
C LYS A 63 -2.97 11.78 -2.62
N ILE A 64 -2.00 12.16 -3.46
CA ILE A 64 -1.86 13.52 -4.00
C ILE A 64 -3.10 13.88 -4.83
N LEU A 65 -3.50 13.04 -5.79
CA LEU A 65 -4.66 13.33 -6.64
C LEU A 65 -5.97 13.34 -5.84
N TYR A 66 -6.13 12.42 -4.88
CA TYR A 66 -7.29 12.40 -3.98
C TYR A 66 -7.39 13.71 -3.17
N ASN A 67 -6.27 14.19 -2.63
CA ASN A 67 -6.20 15.45 -1.88
C ASN A 67 -6.59 16.64 -2.76
N ILE A 68 -5.97 16.76 -3.93
CA ILE A 68 -6.18 17.88 -4.85
C ILE A 68 -7.65 17.96 -5.27
N VAL A 69 -8.25 16.85 -5.71
CA VAL A 69 -9.64 16.85 -6.18
C VAL A 69 -10.60 17.15 -5.03
N ASN A 70 -10.40 16.57 -3.84
CA ASN A 70 -11.33 16.76 -2.74
C ASN A 70 -11.26 18.17 -2.11
N LYS A 71 -10.17 18.92 -2.31
CA LYS A 71 -10.09 20.36 -1.98
C LYS A 71 -10.94 21.24 -2.91
N ILE A 72 -11.29 20.79 -4.12
CA ILE A 72 -12.12 21.56 -5.07
C ILE A 72 -13.59 21.49 -4.62
N PRO A 73 -14.27 22.60 -4.27
CA PRO A 73 -15.60 22.57 -3.65
C PRO A 73 -16.64 21.75 -4.44
N TRP A 74 -16.65 21.86 -5.77
CA TRP A 74 -17.63 21.23 -6.64
C TRP A 74 -17.27 19.81 -7.12
N ALA A 75 -16.09 19.29 -6.76
CA ALA A 75 -15.64 17.96 -7.15
C ALA A 75 -15.52 17.00 -5.95
N SER A 76 -15.66 15.70 -6.21
CA SER A 76 -15.36 14.64 -5.24
C SER A 76 -14.54 13.53 -5.89
N ALA A 77 -13.51 13.06 -5.18
CA ALA A 77 -12.75 11.88 -5.56
C ALA A 77 -13.01 10.75 -4.56
N GLU A 78 -13.35 9.58 -5.08
CA GLU A 78 -13.55 8.35 -4.30
C GLU A 78 -12.63 7.23 -4.82
N ARG A 79 -12.21 6.33 -3.95
CA ARG A 79 -11.20 5.31 -4.22
C ARG A 79 -11.85 3.96 -4.55
N VAL A 80 -11.34 3.30 -5.57
CA VAL A 80 -11.79 1.98 -6.03
C VAL A 80 -10.57 1.10 -6.31
N TYR A 81 -10.65 -0.17 -5.93
CA TYR A 81 -9.56 -1.15 -6.08
C TYR A 81 -10.09 -2.40 -6.77
N ALA A 82 -9.20 -3.17 -7.41
CA ALA A 82 -9.59 -4.47 -7.94
C ALA A 82 -9.95 -5.41 -6.76
N PRO A 83 -11.13 -6.06 -6.78
CA PRO A 83 -11.47 -7.05 -5.76
C PRO A 83 -10.56 -8.27 -5.91
N TRP A 84 -10.14 -8.87 -4.78
CA TRP A 84 -9.43 -10.14 -4.83
C TRP A 84 -10.35 -11.25 -5.38
N VAL A 85 -9.76 -12.36 -5.81
CA VAL A 85 -10.47 -13.40 -6.57
C VAL A 85 -11.68 -13.98 -5.84
N ASP A 86 -11.62 -14.07 -4.50
CA ASP A 86 -12.71 -14.53 -3.63
C ASP A 86 -13.89 -13.55 -3.60
N ALA A 87 -13.60 -12.26 -3.45
CA ALA A 87 -14.61 -11.20 -3.47
C ALA A 87 -15.21 -11.03 -4.86
N GLU A 88 -14.39 -11.12 -5.92
CA GLU A 88 -14.86 -11.06 -7.31
C GLU A 88 -15.88 -12.16 -7.59
N GLU A 89 -15.60 -13.39 -7.19
CA GLU A 89 -16.50 -14.53 -7.39
C GLU A 89 -17.87 -14.27 -6.75
N ILE A 90 -17.88 -13.81 -5.50
CA ILE A 90 -19.10 -13.43 -4.78
C ILE A 90 -19.83 -12.29 -5.51
N MET A 91 -19.11 -11.23 -5.89
CA MET A 91 -19.69 -10.08 -6.59
C MET A 91 -20.38 -10.50 -7.89
N ARG A 92 -19.76 -11.39 -8.67
CA ARG A 92 -20.35 -11.93 -9.90
C ARG A 92 -21.59 -12.77 -9.62
N ARG A 93 -21.53 -13.69 -8.65
CA ARG A 93 -22.65 -14.56 -8.26
C ARG A 93 -23.85 -13.75 -7.78
N GLU A 94 -23.60 -12.76 -6.91
CA GLU A 94 -24.62 -11.94 -6.26
C GLU A 94 -25.02 -10.71 -7.09
N LYS A 95 -24.37 -10.49 -8.24
CA LYS A 95 -24.56 -9.32 -9.12
C LYS A 95 -24.33 -7.99 -8.40
N ILE A 96 -23.31 -7.94 -7.55
CA ILE A 96 -22.88 -6.72 -6.86
C ILE A 96 -21.89 -5.99 -7.78
N PRO A 97 -22.19 -4.76 -8.23
CA PRO A 97 -21.28 -4.03 -9.12
C PRO A 97 -20.04 -3.57 -8.36
N LEU A 98 -18.92 -3.34 -9.06
CA LEU A 98 -17.74 -2.73 -8.46
C LEU A 98 -18.03 -1.30 -7.97
N TYR A 99 -17.59 -0.98 -6.75
CA TYR A 99 -17.98 0.21 -6.00
C TYR A 99 -16.80 0.93 -5.33
N SER A 100 -17.01 2.19 -4.93
CA SER A 100 -16.06 3.01 -4.16
C SER A 100 -16.04 2.71 -2.66
N LEU A 101 -14.91 2.92 -1.99
CA LEU A 101 -14.81 2.67 -0.55
C LEU A 101 -15.58 3.67 0.30
N GLU A 102 -15.58 4.94 -0.11
CA GLU A 102 -16.16 6.09 0.60
C GLU A 102 -17.66 5.95 0.77
N THR A 103 -18.38 5.72 -0.34
CA THR A 103 -19.85 5.76 -0.36
C THR A 103 -20.49 4.49 -0.86
N LYS A 104 -19.69 3.47 -1.24
CA LYS A 104 -20.16 2.27 -1.95
C LYS A 104 -20.87 2.60 -3.26
N ARG A 105 -20.50 3.71 -3.91
CA ARG A 105 -21.06 4.10 -5.21
C ARG A 105 -20.58 3.14 -6.30
N PRO A 106 -21.48 2.53 -7.08
CA PRO A 106 -21.11 1.76 -8.27
C PRO A 106 -20.33 2.60 -9.29
N LEU A 107 -19.32 2.00 -9.93
CA LEU A 107 -18.46 2.69 -10.91
C LEU A 107 -19.22 3.38 -12.04
N LYS A 108 -20.28 2.75 -12.57
CA LYS A 108 -21.11 3.32 -13.64
C LYS A 108 -21.78 4.66 -13.27
N LEU A 109 -21.91 4.97 -11.97
CA LEU A 109 -22.60 6.18 -11.50
C LEU A 109 -21.66 7.38 -11.27
N PHE A 110 -20.38 7.27 -11.66
CA PHE A 110 -19.45 8.40 -11.63
C PHE A 110 -19.48 9.19 -12.95
N ASP A 111 -19.05 10.45 -12.91
CA ASP A 111 -18.88 11.25 -14.13
C ASP A 111 -17.60 10.87 -14.88
N VAL A 112 -16.57 10.51 -14.11
CA VAL A 112 -15.23 10.17 -14.58
C VAL A 112 -14.72 8.94 -13.81
N VAL A 113 -14.10 8.00 -14.51
CA VAL A 113 -13.43 6.84 -13.90
C VAL A 113 -11.96 6.88 -14.33
N GLY A 114 -11.05 7.16 -13.40
CA GLY A 114 -9.63 7.35 -13.68
C GLY A 114 -8.78 6.19 -13.21
N PHE A 115 -8.06 5.54 -14.11
CA PHE A 115 -7.10 4.49 -13.80
C PHE A 115 -5.67 5.00 -13.73
N THR A 116 -4.89 4.44 -12.81
CA THR A 116 -3.44 4.64 -12.81
C THR A 116 -2.71 3.43 -13.41
N LEU A 117 -2.02 3.66 -14.52
CA LEU A 117 -1.15 2.70 -15.20
C LEU A 117 0.23 2.76 -14.54
N GLN A 118 0.36 2.10 -13.40
CA GLN A 118 1.65 1.93 -12.72
C GLN A 118 2.53 0.89 -13.39
N TYR A 119 1.92 -0.13 -13.97
CA TYR A 119 2.59 -1.33 -14.42
C TYR A 119 1.79 -2.01 -15.54
N GLU A 120 2.47 -2.58 -16.53
CA GLU A 120 1.82 -3.15 -17.70
C GLU A 120 0.99 -4.40 -17.37
N LEU A 121 1.39 -5.18 -16.35
CA LEU A 121 0.66 -6.39 -15.93
C LEU A 121 -0.67 -6.08 -15.21
N HIS A 122 -1.04 -4.81 -15.07
CA HIS A 122 -2.34 -4.41 -14.55
C HIS A 122 -3.41 -4.24 -15.65
N TYR A 123 -3.06 -4.35 -16.93
CA TYR A 123 -3.99 -4.06 -18.02
C TYR A 123 -5.25 -4.94 -17.99
N THR A 124 -5.11 -6.24 -17.76
CA THR A 124 -6.24 -7.18 -17.63
C THR A 124 -7.13 -6.84 -16.43
N ASN A 125 -6.56 -6.37 -15.31
CA ASN A 125 -7.32 -5.93 -14.15
C ASN A 125 -8.19 -4.71 -14.46
N ILE A 126 -7.76 -3.80 -15.34
CA ILE A 126 -8.57 -2.65 -15.76
C ILE A 126 -9.82 -3.12 -16.50
N LEU A 127 -9.68 -4.07 -17.42
CA LEU A 127 -10.80 -4.67 -18.15
C LEU A 127 -11.78 -5.36 -17.20
N ASN A 128 -11.25 -6.11 -16.23
CA ASN A 128 -12.04 -6.76 -15.19
C ASN A 128 -12.83 -5.74 -14.34
N MET A 129 -12.19 -4.63 -13.97
CA MET A 129 -12.85 -3.56 -13.21
C MET A 129 -13.92 -2.81 -14.01
N LEU A 130 -13.69 -2.55 -15.30
CA LEU A 130 -14.70 -1.93 -16.18
C LEU A 130 -15.93 -2.83 -16.29
N GLU A 131 -15.73 -4.12 -16.55
CA GLU A 131 -16.80 -5.09 -16.71
C GLU A 131 -17.59 -5.30 -15.40
N LEU A 132 -16.92 -5.51 -14.26
CA LEU A 132 -17.57 -5.58 -12.94
C LEU A 132 -18.27 -4.27 -12.56
N GLY A 133 -17.74 -3.14 -13.03
CA GLY A 133 -18.32 -1.80 -12.83
C GLY A 133 -19.54 -1.51 -13.70
N GLY A 134 -19.87 -2.37 -14.66
CA GLY A 134 -20.97 -2.18 -15.62
C GLY A 134 -20.68 -1.13 -16.70
N ILE A 135 -19.40 -0.85 -16.96
CA ILE A 135 -18.93 0.10 -17.98
C ILE A 135 -18.51 -0.68 -19.23
N PRO A 136 -18.96 -0.29 -20.45
CA PRO A 136 -18.48 -0.92 -21.67
C PRO A 136 -16.95 -0.91 -21.77
N ILE A 137 -16.38 -2.08 -22.10
CA ILE A 137 -14.92 -2.31 -22.12
C ILE A 137 -14.26 -1.42 -23.18
N PHE A 138 -14.78 -1.43 -24.40
CA PHE A 138 -14.26 -0.60 -25.48
C PHE A 138 -14.80 0.82 -25.38
N SER A 139 -13.91 1.80 -25.57
CA SER A 139 -14.28 3.23 -25.56
C SER A 139 -15.33 3.55 -26.62
N LYS A 140 -15.26 2.92 -27.80
CA LYS A 140 -16.20 3.12 -28.91
C LYS A 140 -17.65 2.69 -28.60
N ASP A 141 -17.83 1.81 -27.61
CA ASP A 141 -19.14 1.26 -27.25
C ASP A 141 -19.82 2.04 -26.11
N ARG A 142 -19.18 3.11 -25.60
CA ARG A 142 -19.71 3.94 -24.50
C ARG A 142 -20.71 4.97 -25.01
N SER A 143 -21.80 5.11 -24.27
CA SER A 143 -22.85 6.10 -24.50
C SER A 143 -22.58 7.43 -23.76
N GLU A 144 -23.47 8.41 -23.94
CA GLU A 144 -23.44 9.68 -23.19
C GLU A 144 -23.68 9.49 -21.67
N GLU A 145 -24.32 8.40 -21.27
CA GLU A 145 -24.63 8.07 -19.88
C GLU A 145 -23.49 7.33 -19.16
N ASP A 146 -22.52 6.79 -19.91
CA ASP A 146 -21.38 6.09 -19.34
C ASP A 146 -20.28 7.09 -18.91
N PRO A 147 -19.54 6.81 -17.82
CA PRO A 147 -18.45 7.68 -17.37
C PRO A 147 -17.40 7.92 -18.46
N ILE A 148 -16.72 9.06 -18.39
CA ILE A 148 -15.48 9.25 -19.16
C ILE A 148 -14.37 8.45 -18.46
N VAL A 149 -13.82 7.45 -19.15
CA VAL A 149 -12.73 6.63 -18.62
C VAL A 149 -11.40 7.27 -19.00
N ILE A 150 -10.66 7.69 -17.98
CA ILE A 150 -9.34 8.30 -18.14
C ILE A 150 -8.25 7.37 -17.62
N ALA A 151 -7.03 7.52 -18.12
CA ALA A 151 -5.86 6.84 -17.57
C ALA A 151 -4.64 7.75 -17.51
N GLY A 152 -3.78 7.56 -16.51
CA GLY A 152 -2.49 8.24 -16.39
C GLY A 152 -1.46 7.35 -15.70
N GLY A 153 -0.34 7.91 -15.27
CA GLY A 153 0.73 7.15 -14.60
C GLY A 153 1.94 6.86 -15.49
N PRO A 154 3.02 6.25 -14.94
CA PRO A 154 4.30 6.14 -15.62
C PRO A 154 4.26 5.35 -16.92
N VAL A 155 3.54 4.23 -16.99
CA VAL A 155 3.54 3.39 -18.21
C VAL A 155 2.61 3.93 -19.30
N ALA A 156 1.81 4.97 -19.01
CA ALA A 156 1.05 5.71 -20.03
C ALA A 156 1.96 6.44 -21.04
N CYS A 157 3.29 6.45 -20.83
CA CYS A 157 4.25 6.92 -21.82
C CYS A 157 4.24 6.12 -23.13
N ASN A 158 3.67 4.91 -23.13
CA ASN A 158 3.15 4.24 -24.33
C ASN A 158 1.65 3.92 -24.13
N PRO A 159 0.73 4.77 -24.62
CA PRO A 159 -0.71 4.59 -24.40
C PRO A 159 -1.37 3.61 -25.40
N GLU A 160 -0.70 3.26 -26.49
CA GLU A 160 -1.29 2.48 -27.59
C GLU A 160 -1.84 1.10 -27.20
N PRO A 161 -1.18 0.31 -26.34
CA PRO A 161 -1.72 -0.99 -25.89
C PRO A 161 -3.11 -0.90 -25.27
N MET A 162 -3.42 0.21 -24.60
CA MET A 162 -4.70 0.43 -23.89
C MET A 162 -5.65 1.37 -24.64
N SER A 163 -5.30 1.81 -25.85
CA SER A 163 -6.03 2.86 -26.57
C SER A 163 -7.43 2.47 -27.01
N ALA A 164 -7.74 1.18 -27.14
CA ALA A 164 -9.11 0.73 -27.43
C ALA A 164 -10.07 0.87 -26.23
N PHE A 165 -9.53 0.94 -25.00
CA PHE A 165 -10.30 0.87 -23.75
C PHE A 165 -10.39 2.20 -23.01
N ILE A 166 -9.49 3.14 -23.26
CA ILE A 166 -9.40 4.41 -22.54
C ILE A 166 -9.88 5.57 -23.43
N ASP A 167 -10.75 6.44 -22.91
CA ASP A 167 -11.22 7.60 -23.67
C ASP A 167 -10.17 8.71 -23.70
N VAL A 168 -9.49 8.95 -22.58
CA VAL A 168 -8.49 10.02 -22.43
C VAL A 168 -7.28 9.57 -21.63
N PHE A 169 -6.08 9.79 -22.16
CA PHE A 169 -4.85 9.67 -21.40
C PHE A 169 -4.40 11.04 -20.89
N LEU A 170 -4.10 11.11 -19.58
CA LEU A 170 -3.46 12.25 -18.92
C LEU A 170 -1.98 11.93 -18.70
N LEU A 171 -1.11 12.55 -19.49
CA LEU A 171 0.31 12.24 -19.60
C LEU A 171 1.15 13.21 -18.78
N GLY A 172 2.02 12.66 -17.93
CA GLY A 172 2.95 13.43 -17.09
C GLY A 172 2.39 13.72 -15.69
N ASP A 173 2.70 14.90 -15.17
CA ASP A 173 2.31 15.30 -13.81
C ASP A 173 0.80 15.63 -13.74
N GLY A 174 0.08 15.04 -12.79
CA GLY A 174 -1.38 15.11 -12.71
C GLY A 174 -1.93 16.26 -11.88
N GLU A 175 -1.07 16.94 -11.10
CA GLU A 175 -1.45 17.87 -10.05
C GLU A 175 -2.26 19.07 -10.57
N ASN A 176 -1.88 19.61 -11.73
CA ASN A 176 -2.64 20.67 -12.41
C ASN A 176 -3.47 20.13 -13.58
N LEU A 177 -3.06 19.02 -14.18
CA LEU A 177 -3.71 18.46 -15.37
C LEU A 177 -5.08 17.85 -15.05
N LEU A 178 -5.19 17.06 -13.98
CA LEU A 178 -6.46 16.44 -13.60
C LEU A 178 -7.51 17.49 -13.19
N PRO A 179 -7.21 18.49 -12.33
CA PRO A 179 -8.16 19.57 -12.04
C PRO A 179 -8.61 20.33 -13.29
N ALA A 180 -7.69 20.67 -14.20
CA ALA A 180 -8.03 21.37 -15.43
C ALA A 180 -8.96 20.54 -16.33
N PHE A 181 -8.71 19.23 -16.43
CA PHE A 181 -9.60 18.31 -17.13
C PHE A 181 -11.00 18.25 -16.49
N LEU A 182 -11.06 18.11 -15.15
CA LEU A 182 -12.34 18.07 -14.43
C LEU A 182 -13.13 19.39 -14.55
N GLU A 183 -12.45 20.54 -14.63
CA GLU A 183 -13.09 21.84 -14.88
C GLU A 183 -13.78 21.87 -16.26
N ILE A 184 -13.13 21.34 -17.30
CA ILE A 184 -13.75 21.20 -18.63
C ILE A 184 -14.99 20.31 -18.55
N VAL A 185 -14.88 19.15 -17.89
CA VAL A 185 -16.02 18.24 -17.67
C VAL A 185 -17.15 18.95 -16.93
N TYR A 186 -16.85 19.65 -15.83
CA TYR A 186 -17.82 20.39 -15.02
C TYR A 186 -18.57 21.45 -15.83
N ARG A 187 -17.83 22.36 -16.48
CA ARG A 187 -18.39 23.46 -17.27
C ARG A 187 -19.25 22.93 -18.40
N MET A 188 -18.74 21.98 -19.18
CA MET A 188 -19.42 21.51 -20.38
C MET A 188 -20.59 20.58 -20.08
N LYS A 189 -20.57 19.80 -18.99
CA LYS A 189 -21.75 19.09 -18.50
C LYS A 189 -22.86 20.04 -18.06
N LYS A 190 -22.52 21.14 -17.39
CA LYS A 190 -23.49 22.19 -17.03
C LYS A 190 -24.15 22.82 -18.27
N GLU A 191 -23.39 22.95 -19.35
CA GLU A 191 -23.86 23.41 -20.67
C GLU A 191 -24.57 22.31 -21.49
N ARG A 192 -24.70 21.08 -20.96
CA ARG A 192 -25.28 19.90 -21.65
C ARG A 192 -24.60 19.56 -22.98
N ARG A 193 -23.29 19.77 -23.05
CA ARG A 193 -22.46 19.39 -24.20
C ARG A 193 -22.30 17.87 -24.25
N LYS A 194 -22.14 17.35 -25.46
CA LYS A 194 -21.94 15.91 -25.69
C LYS A 194 -20.54 15.48 -25.27
N ARG A 195 -20.39 14.20 -24.96
CA ARG A 195 -19.12 13.55 -24.61
C ARG A 195 -18.01 13.90 -25.59
N ASP A 196 -18.25 13.70 -26.89
CA ASP A 196 -17.24 13.93 -27.92
C ASP A 196 -16.74 15.38 -27.95
N GLU A 197 -17.58 16.35 -27.61
CA GLU A 197 -17.20 17.77 -27.51
C GLU A 197 -16.27 18.02 -26.31
N ILE A 198 -16.54 17.37 -25.18
CA ILE A 198 -15.70 17.42 -23.97
C ILE A 198 -14.33 16.81 -24.26
N LEU A 199 -14.30 15.66 -24.93
CA LEU A 199 -13.05 14.97 -25.30
C LEU A 199 -12.23 15.84 -26.26
N PHE A 200 -12.88 16.42 -27.28
CA PHE A 200 -12.22 17.28 -28.26
C PHE A 200 -11.65 18.56 -27.64
N GLU A 201 -12.44 19.25 -26.82
CA GLU A 201 -12.00 20.46 -26.11
C GLU A 201 -10.79 20.16 -25.21
N SER A 202 -10.85 19.02 -24.48
CA SER A 202 -9.76 18.59 -23.61
C SER A 202 -8.46 18.32 -24.40
N ALA A 203 -8.55 17.59 -25.51
CA ALA A 203 -7.39 17.29 -26.38
C ALA A 203 -6.79 18.53 -27.05
N LYS A 204 -7.65 19.51 -27.38
CA LYS A 204 -7.26 20.75 -28.04
C LYS A 204 -6.59 21.74 -27.08
N THR A 205 -7.10 21.87 -25.87
CA THR A 205 -6.75 22.99 -24.97
C THR A 205 -5.71 22.62 -23.90
N LEU A 206 -5.64 21.34 -23.49
CA LEU A 206 -4.78 20.92 -22.39
C LEU A 206 -3.53 20.20 -22.90
N GLN A 207 -2.35 20.68 -22.50
CA GLN A 207 -1.11 19.94 -22.69
C GLN A 207 -1.12 18.67 -21.83
N GLY A 208 -0.67 17.55 -22.41
CA GLY A 208 -0.66 16.25 -21.75
C GLY A 208 -1.93 15.43 -21.96
N VAL A 209 -2.91 15.93 -22.71
CA VAL A 209 -4.11 15.16 -23.05
C VAL A 209 -3.96 14.46 -24.39
N TYR A 210 -4.12 13.14 -24.38
CA TYR A 210 -4.19 12.32 -25.58
C TYR A 210 -5.54 11.58 -25.64
N VAL A 211 -6.31 11.77 -26.72
CA VAL A 211 -7.61 11.12 -26.94
C VAL A 211 -7.48 10.19 -28.14
N PRO A 212 -7.35 8.86 -27.94
CA PRO A 212 -7.01 7.93 -29.03
C PRO A 212 -7.96 7.96 -30.22
N LYS A 213 -9.25 8.23 -29.98
CA LYS A 213 -10.29 8.32 -31.04
C LYS A 213 -9.97 9.37 -32.11
N PHE A 214 -9.17 10.39 -31.79
CA PHE A 214 -8.81 11.46 -32.73
C PHE A 214 -7.49 11.24 -33.46
N TYR A 215 -6.87 10.07 -33.29
CA TYR A 215 -5.59 9.72 -33.89
C TYR A 215 -5.63 8.31 -34.48
N GLU A 216 -5.20 8.18 -35.73
CA GLU A 216 -5.25 6.93 -36.48
C GLU A 216 -3.84 6.40 -36.77
N PRO A 217 -3.49 5.17 -36.35
CA PRO A 217 -2.22 4.56 -36.70
C PRO A 217 -2.18 4.17 -38.17
N ILE A 218 -1.07 4.47 -38.84
CA ILE A 218 -0.85 4.13 -40.25
C ILE A 218 0.02 2.88 -40.32
N TYR A 219 -0.50 1.84 -40.96
CA TYR A 219 0.22 0.58 -41.18
C TYR A 219 0.54 0.37 -42.66
N GLU A 220 1.74 -0.13 -42.94
CA GLU A 220 2.16 -0.55 -44.29
C GLU A 220 2.85 -1.90 -44.16
N ASN A 221 2.37 -2.91 -44.90
CA ASN A 221 2.86 -4.29 -44.84
C ASN A 221 2.96 -4.83 -43.39
N GLY A 222 1.96 -4.51 -42.56
CA GLY A 222 1.89 -4.94 -41.15
C GLY A 222 2.85 -4.21 -40.19
N LYS A 223 3.62 -3.22 -40.66
CA LYS A 223 4.51 -2.38 -39.83
C LYS A 223 3.89 -1.00 -39.61
N LEU A 224 4.03 -0.47 -38.39
CA LEU A 224 3.62 0.88 -38.07
C LEU A 224 4.53 1.91 -38.77
N LYS A 225 3.92 2.91 -39.41
CA LYS A 225 4.60 3.99 -40.13
C LYS A 225 4.38 5.36 -39.52
N GLY A 226 3.45 5.50 -38.59
CA GLY A 226 3.13 6.77 -37.96
C GLY A 226 1.74 6.77 -37.36
N VAL A 227 1.39 7.92 -36.79
CA VAL A 227 0.06 8.21 -36.28
C VAL A 227 -0.38 9.52 -36.90
N LYS A 228 -1.58 9.54 -37.49
CA LYS A 228 -2.19 10.71 -38.12
C LYS A 228 -3.23 11.31 -37.19
N LYS A 229 -3.22 12.62 -36.99
CA LYS A 229 -4.32 13.35 -36.35
C LYS A 229 -5.51 13.48 -37.30
N LEU A 230 -6.73 13.31 -36.80
CA LEU A 230 -7.96 13.42 -37.60
C LEU A 230 -8.46 14.87 -37.76
N PHE A 231 -7.99 15.77 -36.89
CA PHE A 231 -8.35 17.19 -36.90
C PHE A 231 -7.08 18.05 -36.84
N ASP A 232 -7.04 19.13 -37.62
CA ASP A 232 -5.84 19.96 -37.77
C ASP A 232 -5.52 20.78 -36.50
N GLU A 233 -6.53 21.07 -35.69
CA GLU A 233 -6.40 21.81 -34.43
C GLU A 233 -5.71 21.01 -33.32
N LEU A 234 -5.58 19.69 -33.49
CA LEU A 234 -5.01 18.82 -32.46
C LEU A 234 -3.47 18.78 -32.51
N PRO A 235 -2.81 18.63 -31.35
CA PRO A 235 -1.35 18.59 -31.28
C PRO A 235 -0.79 17.27 -31.83
N LEU A 236 0.34 17.36 -32.52
CA LEU A 236 1.18 16.22 -32.87
C LEU A 236 2.63 16.72 -32.96
N PRO A 237 3.56 16.29 -32.08
CA PRO A 237 3.36 15.30 -31.01
C PRO A 237 2.54 15.85 -29.84
N ILE A 238 1.92 14.94 -29.07
CA ILE A 238 1.30 15.26 -27.79
C ILE A 238 2.42 15.40 -26.76
N LYS A 239 2.58 16.59 -26.18
CA LYS A 239 3.58 16.84 -25.13
C LYS A 239 2.97 16.55 -23.77
N ARG A 240 3.68 15.83 -22.90
CA ARG A 240 3.23 15.60 -21.52
C ARG A 240 3.09 16.90 -20.71
N ASN A 241 2.30 16.87 -19.66
CA ASN A 241 2.28 17.91 -18.64
C ASN A 241 3.44 17.75 -17.65
N VAL A 242 4.02 18.87 -17.22
CA VAL A 242 5.11 18.90 -16.22
C VAL A 242 4.86 20.07 -15.28
N VAL A 243 4.77 19.82 -13.98
CA VAL A 243 4.74 20.92 -13.01
C VAL A 243 6.15 21.50 -12.83
N PRO A 244 6.33 22.83 -12.91
CA PRO A 244 7.64 23.45 -12.72
C PRO A 244 8.24 23.16 -11.34
N GLU A 245 7.39 23.16 -10.31
CA GLU A 245 7.74 22.98 -8.91
C GLU A 245 6.76 22.01 -8.24
N LEU A 246 7.28 21.23 -7.28
CA LEU A 246 6.49 20.36 -6.41
C LEU A 246 6.04 21.17 -5.19
N LYS A 247 4.85 21.76 -5.27
CA LYS A 247 4.39 22.70 -4.26
C LYS A 247 3.78 22.01 -3.04
N PRO A 248 3.88 22.59 -1.83
CA PRO A 248 3.32 22.00 -0.61
C PRO A 248 1.82 21.69 -0.71
N GLU A 249 1.03 22.54 -1.38
CA GLU A 249 -0.43 22.38 -1.44
C GLU A 249 -0.92 21.10 -2.14
N TYR A 250 -0.07 20.48 -2.96
CA TYR A 250 -0.36 19.22 -3.65
C TYR A 250 -0.44 18.05 -2.68
N TYR A 251 0.33 18.09 -1.60
CA TYR A 251 0.44 17.02 -0.63
C TYR A 251 -0.67 17.12 0.44
N PRO A 252 -1.18 15.99 0.94
CA PRO A 252 -2.22 15.99 1.96
C PRO A 252 -1.69 16.28 3.36
N ASP A 253 -2.26 17.29 4.02
CA ASP A 253 -2.05 17.55 5.46
C ASP A 253 -2.67 16.45 6.34
N LYS A 254 -3.77 15.87 5.84
CA LYS A 254 -4.56 14.82 6.49
C LYS A 254 -4.72 13.62 5.54
N PRO A 255 -3.65 12.86 5.25
CA PRO A 255 -3.77 11.72 4.34
C PRO A 255 -4.69 10.66 4.96
N VAL A 256 -5.39 9.93 4.09
CA VAL A 256 -6.20 8.79 4.52
C VAL A 256 -5.32 7.74 5.20
N VAL A 257 -5.76 7.24 6.35
CA VAL A 257 -5.02 6.25 7.12
C VAL A 257 -5.77 4.93 7.12
N PRO A 258 -5.19 3.85 6.56
CA PRO A 258 -5.88 2.57 6.43
C PRO A 258 -6.22 1.97 7.79
N LEU A 259 -7.32 1.23 7.87
CA LEU A 259 -7.69 0.48 9.09
C LEU A 259 -7.01 -0.89 9.16
N VAL A 260 -6.43 -1.37 8.06
CA VAL A 260 -5.71 -2.64 7.96
C VAL A 260 -4.29 -2.43 7.50
N GLU A 261 -3.41 -3.38 7.79
CA GLU A 261 -2.04 -3.38 7.27
C GLU A 261 -2.00 -3.35 5.73
N ILE A 262 -1.20 -2.42 5.20
CA ILE A 262 -0.87 -2.26 3.77
C ILE A 262 0.63 -2.49 3.54
N VAL A 263 1.06 -2.67 2.29
CA VAL A 263 2.45 -3.05 1.94
C VAL A 263 3.50 -2.02 2.40
N HIS A 264 3.18 -0.73 2.30
CA HIS A 264 4.02 0.36 2.81
C HIS A 264 3.20 1.25 3.75
N ASP A 265 2.97 0.74 4.95
CA ASP A 265 2.13 1.38 5.97
C ASP A 265 2.86 2.48 6.77
N ARG A 266 3.29 3.52 6.06
CA ARG A 266 4.13 4.62 6.58
C ARG A 266 3.83 5.94 5.90
N PHE A 267 4.23 7.04 6.53
CA PHE A 267 4.17 8.35 5.89
C PHE A 267 5.19 8.40 4.74
N GLN A 268 4.73 8.75 3.53
CA GLN A 268 5.55 8.84 2.33
C GLN A 268 5.82 10.31 2.03
N LEU A 269 6.99 10.80 2.44
CA LEU A 269 7.43 12.17 2.21
C LEU A 269 8.20 12.22 0.88
N GLU A 270 7.55 12.66 -0.21
CA GLU A 270 8.24 12.87 -1.50
C GLU A 270 9.18 14.07 -1.35
N ILE A 271 10.49 13.84 -1.35
CA ILE A 271 11.49 14.92 -1.16
C ILE A 271 11.94 15.54 -2.50
N MET A 272 11.84 14.77 -3.59
CA MET A 272 12.12 15.22 -4.94
C MET A 272 11.51 14.28 -5.99
N ARG A 273 11.30 14.80 -7.20
CA ARG A 273 10.85 14.04 -8.37
C ARG A 273 11.84 14.14 -9.51
N GLY A 274 12.09 13.02 -10.20
CA GLY A 274 13.05 12.93 -11.30
C GLY A 274 14.41 12.37 -10.87
N CYS A 275 15.28 12.09 -11.85
CA CYS A 275 16.63 11.61 -11.64
C CYS A 275 17.55 12.06 -12.80
N THR A 276 18.76 12.53 -12.49
CA THR A 276 19.72 13.02 -13.50
C THR A 276 20.75 12.00 -13.96
N GLN A 277 20.94 10.89 -13.25
CA GLN A 277 21.97 9.88 -13.57
C GLN A 277 21.89 9.34 -14.99
N GLY A 278 20.67 9.19 -15.51
CA GLY A 278 20.47 8.75 -16.89
C GLY A 278 20.92 7.32 -17.14
N CYS A 279 20.59 6.38 -16.25
CA CYS A 279 20.76 4.96 -16.54
C CYS A 279 19.96 4.59 -17.80
N ARG A 280 20.61 3.93 -18.76
CA ARG A 280 20.10 3.74 -20.14
C ARG A 280 18.90 2.82 -20.29
N PHE A 281 18.63 2.01 -19.27
CA PHE A 281 17.46 1.13 -19.17
C PHE A 281 16.29 1.76 -18.39
N CYS A 282 16.55 2.82 -17.61
CA CYS A 282 15.60 3.29 -16.60
C CYS A 282 14.55 4.23 -17.21
N ASN A 283 13.34 3.73 -17.42
CA ASN A 283 12.21 4.53 -17.92
C ASN A 283 11.91 5.73 -16.99
N ALA A 284 11.76 5.50 -15.69
CA ALA A 284 11.52 6.55 -14.70
C ALA A 284 12.60 7.66 -14.73
N GLY A 285 13.87 7.29 -14.92
CA GLY A 285 14.99 8.23 -15.02
C GLY A 285 14.93 9.15 -16.25
N MET A 286 14.14 8.80 -17.27
CA MET A 286 13.93 9.61 -18.47
C MET A 286 12.60 10.37 -18.43
N ILE A 287 11.49 9.69 -18.11
CA ILE A 287 10.14 10.29 -18.22
C ILE A 287 9.84 11.33 -17.13
N TYR A 288 10.53 11.30 -15.98
CA TYR A 288 10.30 12.24 -14.87
C TYR A 288 11.22 13.46 -14.86
N ARG A 289 12.13 13.60 -15.84
CA ARG A 289 13.04 14.75 -15.93
C ARG A 289 12.25 16.07 -16.11
N PRO A 290 12.77 17.23 -15.70
CA PRO A 290 13.97 17.43 -14.89
C PRO A 290 13.77 17.08 -13.41
N VAL A 291 14.89 17.02 -12.66
CA VAL A 291 14.85 16.90 -11.18
C VAL A 291 14.26 18.15 -10.56
N ARG A 292 13.32 17.95 -9.63
CA ARG A 292 12.68 19.01 -8.84
C ARG A 292 12.72 18.63 -7.37
N GLU A 293 13.55 19.33 -6.60
CA GLU A 293 13.72 19.16 -5.16
C GLU A 293 12.78 20.09 -4.38
N ARG A 294 12.24 19.60 -3.26
CA ARG A 294 11.39 20.39 -2.34
C ARG A 294 12.23 21.03 -1.24
N ALA A 295 11.78 22.16 -0.71
CA ALA A 295 12.50 22.87 0.35
C ALA A 295 12.41 22.10 1.69
N VAL A 296 13.46 22.17 2.51
CA VAL A 296 13.50 21.48 3.81
C VAL A 296 12.40 21.99 4.75
N ASP A 297 12.11 23.30 4.75
CA ASP A 297 11.04 23.89 5.56
C ASP A 297 9.68 23.27 5.26
N ASP A 298 9.33 23.13 3.98
CA ASP A 298 8.08 22.51 3.55
C ASP A 298 7.99 21.05 4.01
N LEU A 299 9.09 20.32 3.89
CA LEU A 299 9.18 18.91 4.28
C LEU A 299 9.04 18.71 5.79
N ILE A 300 9.66 19.58 6.60
CA ILE A 300 9.55 19.53 8.07
C ILE A 300 8.14 19.92 8.53
N ASN A 301 7.54 20.95 7.91
CA ASN A 301 6.18 21.36 8.22
C ASN A 301 5.17 20.27 7.85
N GLU A 302 5.27 19.69 6.65
CA GLU A 302 4.42 18.56 6.23
C GLU A 302 4.57 17.38 7.20
N THR A 303 5.81 17.05 7.59
CA THR A 303 6.07 15.95 8.52
C THR A 303 5.37 16.16 9.86
N LYS A 304 5.49 17.36 10.47
CA LYS A 304 4.81 17.70 11.73
C LYS A 304 3.30 17.55 11.60
N THR A 305 2.71 18.19 10.59
CA THR A 305 1.27 18.18 10.36
C THR A 305 0.73 16.78 10.10
N VAL A 306 1.41 15.98 9.26
CA VAL A 306 0.95 14.63 8.93
C VAL A 306 1.05 13.71 10.14
N ILE A 307 2.15 13.74 10.90
CA ILE A 307 2.30 12.88 12.10
C ILE A 307 1.18 13.17 13.11
N GLU A 308 0.86 14.45 13.35
CA GLU A 308 -0.21 14.86 14.27
C GLU A 308 -1.59 14.37 13.80
N ASN A 309 -1.87 14.42 12.50
CA ASN A 309 -3.18 14.05 11.95
C ASN A 309 -3.35 12.54 11.72
N THR A 310 -2.28 11.75 11.74
CA THR A 310 -2.32 10.32 11.35
C THR A 310 -1.84 9.35 12.42
N GLY A 311 -0.92 9.79 13.28
CA GLY A 311 -0.24 8.91 14.23
C GLY A 311 0.73 7.92 13.59
N TYR A 312 1.21 8.15 12.36
CA TYR A 312 2.23 7.27 11.76
C TYR A 312 3.46 7.12 12.66
N GLU A 313 3.99 5.90 12.71
CA GLU A 313 5.19 5.53 13.47
C GLU A 313 6.45 5.45 12.60
N GLU A 314 6.28 5.46 11.27
CA GLU A 314 7.38 5.42 10.30
C GLU A 314 7.17 6.51 9.24
N MET A 315 8.26 7.14 8.81
CA MET A 315 8.34 8.10 7.72
C MET A 315 9.39 7.65 6.70
N SER A 316 9.04 7.65 5.42
CA SER A 316 9.92 7.29 4.31
C SER A 316 10.23 8.50 3.44
N PHE A 317 11.52 8.74 3.18
CA PHE A 317 11.97 9.76 2.24
C PHE A 317 11.90 9.23 0.80
N VAL A 318 10.77 9.49 0.13
CA VAL A 318 10.45 8.93 -1.17
C VAL A 318 11.07 9.76 -2.29
N SER A 319 11.86 9.11 -3.14
CA SER A 319 12.33 9.64 -4.42
C SER A 319 12.92 8.51 -5.28
N LEU A 320 13.30 8.81 -6.53
CA LEU A 320 14.07 7.88 -7.36
C LEU A 320 15.52 7.69 -6.87
N SER A 321 16.04 8.60 -6.04
CA SER A 321 17.38 8.48 -5.44
C SER A 321 17.55 9.39 -4.23
N THR A 322 17.19 8.90 -3.05
CA THR A 322 17.08 9.74 -1.85
C THR A 322 18.40 10.37 -1.46
N SER A 323 19.50 9.64 -1.64
CA SER A 323 20.85 10.10 -1.35
C SER A 323 21.37 11.19 -2.30
N ASP A 324 20.65 11.49 -3.39
CA ASP A 324 20.99 12.62 -4.26
C ASP A 324 20.27 13.92 -3.85
N TYR A 325 19.33 13.92 -2.90
CA TYR A 325 18.68 15.17 -2.51
C TYR A 325 19.71 16.13 -1.91
N SER A 326 19.89 17.31 -2.50
CA SER A 326 21.03 18.20 -2.21
C SER A 326 21.09 18.65 -0.74
N LEU A 327 19.94 18.82 -0.08
CA LEU A 327 19.84 19.21 1.32
C LEU A 327 19.53 18.04 2.27
N LEU A 328 19.87 16.79 1.89
CA LEU A 328 19.60 15.61 2.72
C LEU A 328 20.23 15.70 4.12
N PRO A 329 21.49 16.16 4.30
CA PRO A 329 22.06 16.32 5.64
C PRO A 329 21.25 17.27 6.54
N GLU A 330 20.77 18.40 5.99
CA GLU A 330 19.93 19.34 6.73
C GLU A 330 18.59 18.71 7.09
N LEU A 331 17.93 18.07 6.12
CA LEU A 331 16.65 17.40 6.33
C LEU A 331 16.76 16.32 7.41
N MET A 332 17.81 15.50 7.39
CA MET A 332 18.07 14.49 8.42
C MET A 332 18.29 15.14 9.79
N SER A 333 19.12 16.19 9.87
CA SER A 333 19.39 16.92 11.10
C SER A 333 18.10 17.48 11.73
N ARG A 334 17.28 18.19 10.93
CA ARG A 334 16.02 18.78 11.39
C ARG A 334 14.92 17.75 11.67
N SER A 335 14.96 16.60 11.00
CA SER A 335 14.05 15.49 11.29
C SER A 335 14.41 14.75 12.58
N TYR A 336 15.65 14.86 13.07
CA TYR A 336 16.13 14.11 14.23
C TYR A 336 15.34 14.43 15.51
N GLU A 337 14.98 15.69 15.73
CA GLU A 337 14.10 16.13 16.83
C GLU A 337 12.74 15.41 16.75
N LEU A 338 12.12 15.38 15.57
CA LEU A 338 10.84 14.70 15.35
C LEU A 338 10.95 13.18 15.58
N ILE A 339 12.04 12.57 15.12
CA ILE A 339 12.30 11.12 15.29
C ILE A 339 12.42 10.76 16.77
N THR A 340 13.12 11.59 17.54
CA THR A 340 13.40 11.32 18.95
C THR A 340 12.22 11.64 19.85
N GLU A 341 11.62 12.84 19.72
CA GLU A 341 10.51 13.28 20.55
C GLU A 341 9.22 12.52 20.22
N LYS A 342 8.89 12.39 18.93
CA LYS A 342 7.64 11.74 18.50
C LYS A 342 7.80 10.24 18.25
N LYS A 343 8.99 9.68 18.47
CA LYS A 343 9.31 8.24 18.27
C LYS A 343 8.88 7.79 16.86
N VAL A 344 9.32 8.52 15.82
CA VAL A 344 8.99 8.23 14.40
C VAL A 344 10.21 7.67 13.72
N SER A 345 10.12 6.46 13.19
CA SER A 345 11.22 5.78 12.51
C SER A 345 11.44 6.31 11.08
N PRO A 346 12.65 6.79 10.72
CA PRO A 346 12.97 7.11 9.33
C PRO A 346 13.24 5.86 8.48
N SER A 347 12.96 5.96 7.19
CA SER A 347 13.12 4.91 6.18
C SER A 347 13.61 5.47 4.85
N PHE A 348 14.56 4.75 4.24
CA PHE A 348 15.14 5.11 2.94
C PHE A 348 14.86 4.00 1.92
N PRO A 349 13.93 4.20 0.97
CA PRO A 349 13.57 3.18 -0.01
C PRO A 349 14.63 3.02 -1.12
N SER A 350 15.37 4.09 -1.42
CA SER A 350 16.27 4.17 -2.58
C SER A 350 17.59 4.83 -2.18
N LEU A 351 18.59 4.03 -1.80
CA LEU A 351 19.94 4.51 -1.46
C LEU A 351 20.96 4.07 -2.51
N ARG A 352 21.84 5.00 -2.89
CA ARG A 352 22.97 4.68 -3.75
C ARG A 352 24.25 4.47 -2.96
N PRO A 353 25.11 3.51 -3.37
CA PRO A 353 26.35 3.26 -2.65
C PRO A 353 27.32 4.46 -2.62
N GLN A 354 27.41 5.24 -3.69
CA GLN A 354 28.38 6.35 -3.82
C GLN A 354 28.18 7.43 -2.75
N THR A 355 26.91 7.77 -2.53
CA THR A 355 26.43 8.83 -1.63
C THR A 355 26.00 8.28 -0.27
N TYR A 356 26.30 7.00 0.03
CA TYR A 356 25.96 6.39 1.31
C TYR A 356 27.02 6.74 2.36
N THR A 357 26.58 7.41 3.44
CA THR A 357 27.47 7.92 4.50
C THR A 357 27.20 7.25 5.85
N LYS A 358 28.14 7.39 6.79
CA LYS A 358 27.94 6.98 8.19
C LYS A 358 26.77 7.72 8.85
N GLY A 359 26.49 8.96 8.44
CA GLY A 359 25.33 9.73 8.90
C GLY A 359 24.00 9.06 8.53
N ILE A 360 23.85 8.67 7.26
CA ILE A 360 22.67 7.93 6.78
C ILE A 360 22.54 6.59 7.51
N ALA A 361 23.65 5.86 7.66
CA ALA A 361 23.66 4.58 8.38
C ALA A 361 23.21 4.75 9.85
N LYS A 362 23.75 5.75 10.55
CA LYS A 362 23.36 6.07 11.93
C LYS A 362 21.87 6.40 12.02
N PHE A 363 21.39 7.30 11.16
CA PHE A 363 20.00 7.76 11.14
C PHE A 363 19.02 6.61 10.85
N ALA A 364 19.32 5.77 9.86
CA ALA A 364 18.52 4.58 9.54
C ALA A 364 18.52 3.56 10.68
N ARG A 365 19.66 3.37 11.36
CA ARG A 365 19.80 2.40 12.46
C ARG A 365 19.08 2.85 13.72
N GLU A 366 19.16 4.13 14.07
CA GLU A 366 18.43 4.72 15.18
C GLU A 366 16.91 4.67 14.95
N GLY A 367 16.48 4.69 13.68
CA GLY A 367 15.12 4.41 13.25
C GLY A 367 14.67 2.95 13.30
N GLY A 368 15.56 2.00 13.60
CA GLY A 368 15.21 0.57 13.69
C GLY A 368 15.22 -0.20 12.37
N ALA A 369 15.83 0.32 11.29
CA ALA A 369 15.96 -0.42 10.04
C ALA A 369 16.73 -1.75 10.23
N SER A 370 16.18 -2.85 9.70
CA SER A 370 16.70 -4.22 9.87
C SER A 370 17.43 -4.79 8.65
N GLY A 371 17.27 -4.19 7.48
CA GLY A 371 17.93 -4.60 6.23
C GLY A 371 18.32 -3.39 5.38
N LEU A 372 19.37 -3.54 4.57
CA LEU A 372 19.84 -2.50 3.64
C LEU A 372 19.84 -3.05 2.21
N THR A 373 19.32 -2.26 1.28
CA THR A 373 19.22 -2.64 -0.13
C THR A 373 20.15 -1.77 -0.96
N PHE A 374 21.00 -2.40 -1.75
CA PHE A 374 21.84 -1.74 -2.74
C PHE A 374 21.53 -2.26 -4.14
N ALA A 375 21.72 -1.38 -5.11
CA ALA A 375 21.36 -1.64 -6.49
C ALA A 375 22.61 -1.41 -7.40
N PRO A 376 23.51 -2.42 -7.53
CA PRO A 376 24.64 -2.37 -8.47
C PRO A 376 24.22 -2.54 -9.94
N GLU A 377 23.11 -3.23 -10.20
CA GLU A 377 22.43 -3.49 -11.48
C GLU A 377 23.19 -4.38 -12.48
N ALA A 378 24.51 -4.35 -12.47
CA ALA A 378 25.36 -5.18 -13.32
C ALA A 378 26.55 -5.72 -12.53
N GLY A 379 27.03 -6.92 -12.90
CA GLY A 379 28.08 -7.63 -12.17
C GLY A 379 29.52 -7.13 -12.39
N THR A 380 29.77 -6.32 -13.42
CA THR A 380 31.10 -5.75 -13.71
C THR A 380 31.03 -4.25 -13.93
N GLU A 381 32.15 -3.55 -13.71
CA GLU A 381 32.25 -2.12 -14.01
C GLU A 381 32.05 -1.81 -15.49
N ARG A 382 32.52 -2.70 -16.37
CA ARG A 382 32.31 -2.63 -17.81
C ARG A 382 30.83 -2.51 -18.14
N LEU A 383 30.02 -3.47 -17.68
CA LEU A 383 28.59 -3.47 -17.96
C LEU A 383 27.87 -2.33 -17.21
N ARG A 384 28.35 -1.91 -16.02
CA ARG A 384 27.87 -0.68 -15.34
C ARG A 384 28.09 0.57 -16.19
N ARG A 385 29.22 0.73 -16.88
CA ARG A 385 29.44 1.84 -17.84
C ARG A 385 28.50 1.75 -19.04
N VAL A 386 28.26 0.56 -19.57
CA VAL A 386 27.32 0.32 -20.68
C VAL A 386 25.91 0.76 -20.31
N ILE A 387 25.44 0.50 -19.09
CA ILE A 387 24.12 0.95 -18.63
C ILE A 387 24.11 2.39 -18.08
N ASN A 388 25.24 3.08 -18.09
CA ASN A 388 25.45 4.41 -17.51
C ASN A 388 25.13 4.49 -16.01
N LYS A 389 25.62 3.51 -15.23
CA LYS A 389 25.55 3.51 -13.76
C LYS A 389 26.89 3.96 -13.20
N GLN A 390 26.92 5.12 -12.55
CA GLN A 390 28.12 5.78 -12.04
C GLN A 390 28.57 5.23 -10.67
N SER A 391 28.72 3.90 -10.55
CA SER A 391 29.07 3.24 -9.29
C SER A 391 30.32 2.36 -9.44
N SER A 392 31.41 2.73 -8.77
CA SER A 392 32.61 1.88 -8.64
C SER A 392 32.38 0.73 -7.66
N GLU A 393 33.20 -0.32 -7.74
CA GLU A 393 33.17 -1.38 -6.71
C GLU A 393 33.66 -0.86 -5.36
N ASP A 394 34.60 0.07 -5.34
CA ASP A 394 35.14 0.66 -4.10
C ASP A 394 34.06 1.43 -3.33
N ASP A 395 33.24 2.23 -4.02
CA ASP A 395 32.08 2.90 -3.43
C ASP A 395 31.09 1.90 -2.84
N PHE A 396 30.83 0.82 -3.57
CA PHE A 396 29.92 -0.22 -3.15
C PHE A 396 30.41 -0.94 -1.89
N TYR A 397 31.66 -1.41 -1.87
CA TYR A 397 32.21 -2.12 -0.73
C TYR A 397 32.39 -1.21 0.49
N ARG A 398 32.74 0.08 0.29
CA ARG A 398 32.74 1.09 1.36
C ARG A 398 31.35 1.21 2.01
N ALA A 399 30.30 1.29 1.22
CA ALA A 399 28.93 1.38 1.74
C ALA A 399 28.51 0.12 2.52
N VAL A 400 28.91 -1.06 2.03
CA VAL A 400 28.71 -2.35 2.71
C VAL A 400 29.47 -2.41 4.05
N GLU A 401 30.73 -1.96 4.08
CA GLU A 401 31.53 -1.92 5.30
C GLU A 401 30.89 -1.04 6.37
N ILE A 402 30.42 0.16 5.98
CA ILE A 402 29.67 1.05 6.87
C ILE A 402 28.43 0.34 7.42
N ALA A 403 27.64 -0.32 6.56
CA ALA A 403 26.45 -1.04 7.01
C ALA A 403 26.78 -2.16 8.02
N ILE A 404 27.86 -2.91 7.79
CA ILE A 404 28.29 -3.97 8.70
C ILE A 404 28.69 -3.40 10.07
N ASP A 405 29.44 -2.29 10.07
CA ASP A 405 29.91 -1.62 11.28
C ASP A 405 28.76 -1.11 12.17
N TYR A 406 27.64 -0.72 11.55
CA TYR A 406 26.41 -0.31 12.26
C TYR A 406 25.47 -1.47 12.62
N GLY A 407 25.89 -2.71 12.37
CA GLY A 407 25.22 -3.90 12.90
C GLY A 407 24.24 -4.58 11.95
N TRP A 408 24.19 -4.21 10.67
CA TRP A 408 23.41 -4.96 9.69
C TRP A 408 23.94 -6.39 9.52
N ARG A 409 23.02 -7.34 9.32
CA ARG A 409 23.29 -8.77 9.11
C ARG A 409 22.69 -9.32 7.81
N LEU A 410 21.93 -8.50 7.10
CA LEU A 410 21.32 -8.81 5.82
C LEU A 410 21.58 -7.67 4.84
N VAL A 411 22.18 -8.01 3.71
CA VAL A 411 22.35 -7.10 2.56
C VAL A 411 21.53 -7.63 1.38
N LYS A 412 20.66 -6.79 0.82
CA LYS A 412 19.91 -7.11 -0.40
C LYS A 412 20.57 -6.45 -1.60
N LEU A 413 20.79 -7.20 -2.67
CA LEU A 413 21.44 -6.73 -3.90
C LEU A 413 20.54 -6.96 -5.10
N TYR A 414 20.35 -5.93 -5.92
CA TYR A 414 19.55 -6.01 -7.15
C TYR A 414 20.46 -5.99 -8.39
N PHE A 415 20.19 -6.92 -9.31
CA PHE A 415 20.91 -7.05 -10.57
C PHE A 415 19.95 -7.30 -11.73
N MET A 416 20.45 -7.05 -12.93
CA MET A 416 19.78 -7.40 -14.18
C MET A 416 20.58 -8.45 -14.93
N MET A 417 19.90 -9.22 -15.78
CA MET A 417 20.54 -10.11 -16.76
C MET A 417 19.93 -9.91 -18.15
N GLY A 418 20.69 -10.21 -19.20
CA GLY A 418 20.28 -10.00 -20.58
C GLY A 418 20.45 -8.55 -21.06
N LEU A 419 21.34 -7.79 -20.41
CA LEU A 419 21.65 -6.42 -20.83
C LEU A 419 22.40 -6.37 -22.18
N PRO A 420 22.36 -5.25 -22.92
CA PRO A 420 23.15 -5.09 -24.14
C PRO A 420 24.66 -5.28 -23.86
N THR A 421 25.34 -5.98 -24.76
CA THR A 421 26.77 -6.35 -24.65
C THR A 421 27.14 -7.25 -23.45
N GLU A 422 26.18 -7.83 -22.73
CA GLU A 422 26.43 -8.73 -21.59
C GLU A 422 27.15 -10.02 -22.02
N THR A 423 28.12 -10.43 -21.21
CA THR A 423 28.90 -11.66 -21.34
C THR A 423 28.73 -12.53 -20.09
N TYR A 424 29.12 -13.80 -20.14
CA TYR A 424 29.09 -14.68 -18.97
C TYR A 424 30.01 -14.22 -17.83
N GLU A 425 31.10 -13.50 -18.12
CA GLU A 425 31.94 -12.88 -17.08
C GLU A 425 31.17 -11.82 -16.29
N ASP A 426 30.20 -11.14 -16.91
CA ASP A 426 29.35 -10.19 -16.20
C ASP A 426 28.37 -10.89 -15.25
N LEU A 427 27.90 -12.10 -15.62
CA LEU A 427 27.08 -12.94 -14.75
C LEU A 427 27.90 -13.51 -13.60
N ASP A 428 29.12 -13.96 -13.84
CA ASP A 428 30.05 -14.38 -12.78
C ASP A 428 30.36 -13.21 -11.84
N GLY A 429 30.43 -11.98 -12.36
CA GLY A 429 30.57 -10.75 -11.59
C GLY A 429 29.47 -10.53 -10.54
N ILE A 430 28.22 -10.92 -10.82
CA ILE A 430 27.10 -10.82 -9.87
C ILE A 430 27.42 -11.64 -8.60
N LEU A 431 27.85 -12.89 -8.79
CA LEU A 431 28.20 -13.78 -7.70
C LEU A 431 29.46 -13.31 -6.97
N ARG A 432 30.48 -12.86 -7.73
CA ARG A 432 31.71 -12.32 -7.17
C ARG A 432 31.46 -11.15 -6.21
N ILE A 433 30.60 -10.20 -6.60
CA ILE A 433 30.21 -9.07 -5.73
C ILE A 433 29.55 -9.58 -4.44
N ALA A 434 28.58 -10.48 -4.55
CA ALA A 434 27.87 -11.03 -3.39
C ALA A 434 28.81 -11.83 -2.45
N GLU A 435 29.72 -12.63 -3.02
CA GLU A 435 30.75 -13.36 -2.26
C GLU A 435 31.72 -12.41 -1.55
N ASN A 436 32.08 -11.29 -2.18
CA ASN A 436 32.94 -10.28 -1.58
C ASN A 436 32.25 -9.60 -0.39
N VAL A 437 30.94 -9.35 -0.43
CA VAL A 437 30.17 -8.88 0.74
C VAL A 437 30.30 -9.86 1.92
N VAL A 438 30.17 -11.16 1.67
CA VAL A 438 30.35 -12.19 2.71
C VAL A 438 31.78 -12.18 3.25
N LYS A 439 32.79 -12.08 2.39
CA LYS A 439 34.20 -12.00 2.80
C LYS A 439 34.50 -10.75 3.63
N ILE A 440 33.94 -9.60 3.27
CA ILE A 440 34.04 -8.35 4.05
C ILE A 440 33.46 -8.55 5.46
N ALA A 441 32.26 -9.14 5.56
CA ALA A 441 31.64 -9.43 6.85
C ALA A 441 32.49 -10.38 7.70
N GLN A 442 33.04 -11.44 7.10
CA GLN A 442 33.93 -12.39 7.79
C GLN A 442 35.22 -11.72 8.28
N ARG A 443 35.85 -10.85 7.48
CA ARG A 443 37.02 -10.06 7.92
C ARG A 443 36.70 -9.17 9.12
N LYS A 444 35.47 -8.65 9.18
CA LYS A 444 34.94 -7.89 10.33
C LYS A 444 34.37 -8.78 11.45
N LYS A 445 34.65 -10.09 11.44
CA LYS A 445 34.21 -11.09 12.44
C LYS A 445 32.68 -11.24 12.54
N VAL A 446 31.95 -10.95 11.47
CA VAL A 446 30.50 -11.17 11.34
C VAL A 446 30.26 -12.41 10.46
N TYR A 447 29.99 -13.55 11.09
CA TYR A 447 29.87 -14.84 10.41
C TYR A 447 28.44 -15.19 9.93
N ASN A 448 27.43 -14.53 10.49
CA ASN A 448 26.02 -14.75 10.18
C ASN A 448 25.47 -13.71 9.17
N MET A 449 26.33 -13.21 8.27
CA MET A 449 25.88 -12.31 7.21
C MET A 449 25.10 -13.09 6.15
N GLU A 450 23.91 -12.59 5.82
CA GLU A 450 23.11 -13.06 4.68
C GLU A 450 23.17 -12.05 3.54
N VAL A 451 23.31 -12.56 2.32
CA VAL A 451 23.23 -11.75 1.10
C VAL A 451 22.10 -12.27 0.24
N HIS A 452 21.05 -11.47 0.04
CA HIS A 452 19.93 -11.82 -0.83
C HIS A 452 20.14 -11.10 -2.16
N VAL A 453 20.29 -11.87 -3.23
CA VAL A 453 20.58 -11.38 -4.57
C VAL A 453 19.35 -11.59 -5.44
N SER A 454 18.69 -10.50 -5.83
CA SER A 454 17.56 -10.54 -6.77
C SER A 454 18.04 -10.19 -8.17
N VAL A 455 17.79 -11.06 -9.15
CA VAL A 455 18.17 -10.86 -10.56
C VAL A 455 16.91 -10.80 -11.42
N SER A 456 16.73 -9.71 -12.16
CA SER A 456 15.61 -9.53 -13.09
C SER A 456 16.08 -9.54 -14.54
N PRO A 457 15.38 -10.22 -15.47
CA PRO A 457 15.66 -10.07 -16.89
C PRO A 457 15.53 -8.61 -17.34
N PHE A 458 16.33 -8.20 -18.32
CA PHE A 458 16.23 -6.89 -18.95
C PHE A 458 14.96 -6.82 -19.81
N SER A 459 14.24 -5.70 -19.71
CA SER A 459 13.12 -5.34 -20.57
C SER A 459 13.42 -3.98 -21.22
N PRO A 460 13.56 -3.90 -22.55
CA PRO A 460 13.67 -2.62 -23.24
C PRO A 460 12.36 -1.82 -23.08
N LYS A 461 12.47 -0.59 -22.60
CA LYS A 461 11.30 0.27 -22.30
C LYS A 461 11.21 1.50 -23.21
N PRO A 462 9.99 1.97 -23.54
CA PRO A 462 9.77 3.23 -24.24
C PRO A 462 10.53 4.40 -23.62
N HIS A 463 10.92 5.36 -24.46
CA HIS A 463 11.59 6.61 -24.04
C HIS A 463 12.92 6.42 -23.32
N THR A 464 13.58 5.28 -23.51
CA THR A 464 14.92 5.00 -22.96
C THR A 464 15.96 4.93 -24.07
N PRO A 465 17.26 5.16 -23.80
CA PRO A 465 18.33 4.89 -24.76
C PRO A 465 18.31 3.44 -25.28
N PHE A 466 17.87 2.48 -24.47
CA PHE A 466 17.75 1.07 -24.88
C PHE A 466 16.40 0.68 -25.50
N GLN A 467 15.54 1.63 -25.88
CA GLN A 467 14.26 1.32 -26.52
C GLN A 467 14.41 0.58 -27.88
N TRP A 468 15.58 0.68 -28.53
CA TRP A 468 15.91 -0.04 -29.76
C TRP A 468 16.39 -1.48 -29.53
N GLU A 469 16.85 -1.82 -28.33
CA GLU A 469 17.50 -3.11 -28.09
C GLU A 469 16.50 -4.27 -28.16
N ARG A 470 16.98 -5.45 -28.57
CA ARG A 470 16.23 -6.69 -28.37
C ARG A 470 16.19 -7.06 -26.88
N GLN A 471 15.15 -7.80 -26.52
CA GLN A 471 15.19 -8.64 -25.33
C GLN A 471 15.88 -9.98 -25.67
N ASN A 472 16.55 -10.57 -24.69
CA ASN A 472 16.94 -11.99 -24.82
C ASN A 472 15.68 -12.86 -24.87
N SER A 473 15.72 -13.94 -25.64
CA SER A 473 14.64 -14.94 -25.67
C SER A 473 14.43 -15.57 -24.30
N ILE A 474 13.26 -16.17 -24.10
CA ILE A 474 12.92 -16.86 -22.85
C ILE A 474 13.95 -17.98 -22.60
N GLU A 475 14.35 -18.71 -23.64
CA GLU A 475 15.32 -19.79 -23.60
C GLU A 475 16.70 -19.28 -23.16
N GLU A 476 17.20 -18.21 -23.78
CA GLU A 476 18.48 -17.57 -23.40
C GLU A 476 18.47 -17.15 -21.91
N LEU A 477 17.36 -16.58 -21.43
CA LEU A 477 17.22 -16.12 -20.04
C LEU A 477 17.11 -17.29 -19.04
N ILE A 478 16.44 -18.37 -19.43
CA ILE A 478 16.39 -19.60 -18.63
C ILE A 478 17.79 -20.22 -18.53
N ASP A 479 18.56 -20.25 -19.62
CA ASP A 479 19.93 -20.77 -19.60
C ASP A 479 20.85 -19.93 -18.71
N LYS A 480 20.74 -18.60 -18.75
CA LYS A 480 21.46 -17.70 -17.82
C LYS A 480 21.04 -17.93 -16.37
N THR A 481 19.75 -18.19 -16.12
CA THR A 481 19.23 -18.53 -14.79
C THR A 481 19.85 -19.84 -14.28
N ARG A 482 19.90 -20.88 -15.11
CA ARG A 482 20.54 -22.16 -14.77
C ARG A 482 22.04 -21.96 -14.52
N TYR A 483 22.70 -21.15 -15.34
CA TYR A 483 24.12 -20.81 -15.18
C TYR A 483 24.39 -20.21 -13.79
N LEU A 484 23.72 -19.11 -13.42
CA LEU A 484 23.88 -18.44 -12.12
C LEU A 484 23.62 -19.37 -10.94
N ARG A 485 22.53 -20.16 -11.00
CA ARG A 485 22.19 -21.13 -9.95
C ARG A 485 23.26 -22.22 -9.81
N SER A 486 23.80 -22.72 -10.93
CA SER A 486 24.84 -23.75 -10.92
C SER A 486 26.17 -23.26 -10.33
N LYS A 487 26.48 -21.96 -10.53
CA LYS A 487 27.71 -21.32 -10.10
C LYS A 487 27.68 -20.85 -8.65
N ASN A 488 26.51 -20.54 -8.07
CA ASN A 488 26.43 -20.19 -6.67
C ASN A 488 26.79 -21.38 -5.77
N LYS A 489 27.95 -21.32 -5.11
CA LYS A 489 28.41 -22.32 -4.14
C LYS A 489 28.34 -21.83 -2.69
N CYS A 490 27.97 -20.57 -2.46
CA CYS A 490 27.98 -19.96 -1.14
C CYS A 490 26.60 -20.07 -0.46
N LYS A 491 26.53 -20.73 0.70
CA LYS A 491 25.28 -20.91 1.46
C LYS A 491 24.72 -19.60 2.04
N ASN A 492 25.56 -18.59 2.23
CA ASN A 492 25.16 -17.27 2.71
C ASN A 492 24.49 -16.42 1.61
N ILE A 493 24.53 -16.86 0.35
CA ILE A 493 23.95 -16.16 -0.79
C ILE A 493 22.63 -16.82 -1.17
N ARG A 494 21.53 -16.12 -0.97
CA ARG A 494 20.21 -16.50 -1.46
C ARG A 494 19.95 -15.83 -2.81
N LEU A 495 19.88 -16.62 -3.88
CA LEU A 495 19.50 -16.14 -5.20
C LEU A 495 17.99 -16.19 -5.39
N ASP A 496 17.42 -15.07 -5.79
CA ASP A 496 16.05 -14.95 -6.27
C ASP A 496 16.09 -14.44 -7.72
N ILE A 497 15.60 -15.24 -8.67
CA ILE A 497 15.69 -14.89 -10.10
C ILE A 497 14.27 -14.88 -10.65
N ARG A 498 13.87 -13.73 -11.17
CA ARG A 498 12.53 -13.52 -11.71
C ARG A 498 12.28 -14.39 -12.94
N ASP A 499 11.07 -14.93 -13.05
CA ASP A 499 10.64 -15.72 -14.19
C ASP A 499 10.74 -14.90 -15.50
N PRO A 500 11.53 -15.36 -16.50
CA PRO A 500 11.67 -14.70 -17.80
C PRO A 500 10.36 -14.45 -18.55
N ARG A 501 9.35 -15.29 -18.35
CA ARG A 501 8.04 -15.17 -19.02
C ARG A 501 7.30 -13.91 -18.59
N VAL A 502 7.38 -13.58 -17.29
CA VAL A 502 6.77 -12.36 -16.74
C VAL A 502 7.38 -11.13 -17.42
N THR A 503 8.70 -11.09 -17.55
CA THR A 503 9.40 -9.95 -18.16
C THR A 503 9.28 -9.90 -19.68
N THR A 504 9.04 -11.04 -20.32
CA THR A 504 8.67 -11.07 -21.74
C THR A 504 7.31 -10.42 -21.95
N LEU A 505 6.32 -10.74 -21.10
CA LEU A 505 5.00 -10.09 -21.14
C LEU A 505 5.09 -8.58 -20.87
N GLU A 506 5.89 -8.15 -19.88
CA GLU A 506 6.17 -6.72 -19.64
C GLU A 506 6.73 -5.99 -20.87
N THR A 507 7.58 -6.66 -21.65
CA THR A 507 8.17 -6.09 -22.87
C THR A 507 7.13 -6.00 -23.99
N ILE A 508 6.33 -7.05 -24.20
CA ILE A 508 5.27 -7.07 -25.23
C ILE A 508 4.27 -5.95 -24.97
N LEU A 509 3.75 -5.89 -23.74
CA LEU A 509 2.77 -4.87 -23.36
C LEU A 509 3.40 -3.47 -23.36
N GLY A 510 4.62 -3.32 -22.83
CA GLY A 510 5.29 -2.02 -22.75
C GLY A 510 5.68 -1.44 -24.11
N ARG A 511 6.05 -2.29 -25.09
CA ARG A 511 6.43 -1.88 -26.45
C ARG A 511 5.30 -2.02 -27.48
N GLY A 512 4.12 -2.43 -27.03
CA GLY A 512 2.97 -2.73 -27.88
C GLY A 512 2.44 -1.55 -28.68
N ASP A 513 1.88 -1.83 -29.85
CA ASP A 513 1.07 -0.89 -30.62
C ASP A 513 -0.43 -1.14 -30.41
N ARG A 514 -1.29 -0.45 -31.17
CA ARG A 514 -2.74 -0.53 -30.97
C ARG A 514 -3.32 -1.94 -31.16
N ARG A 515 -2.65 -2.81 -31.90
CA ARG A 515 -3.06 -4.22 -32.09
C ARG A 515 -2.95 -5.04 -30.81
N ILE A 516 -2.10 -4.62 -29.85
CA ILE A 516 -2.01 -5.27 -28.53
C ILE A 516 -3.30 -5.10 -27.74
N SER A 517 -4.15 -4.11 -28.02
CA SER A 517 -5.48 -4.03 -27.40
C SER A 517 -6.29 -5.30 -27.63
N ASP A 518 -6.27 -5.87 -28.84
CA ASP A 518 -7.02 -7.10 -29.15
C ASP A 518 -6.44 -8.32 -28.41
N VAL A 519 -5.12 -8.38 -28.25
CA VAL A 519 -4.42 -9.41 -27.45
C VAL A 519 -4.81 -9.32 -25.97
N ILE A 520 -4.78 -8.12 -25.38
CA ILE A 520 -5.16 -7.90 -23.98
C ILE A 520 -6.63 -8.31 -23.76
N TYR A 521 -7.53 -7.93 -24.68
CA TYR A 521 -8.93 -8.34 -24.62
C TYR A 521 -9.09 -9.87 -24.69
N SER A 522 -8.37 -10.52 -25.60
CA SER A 522 -8.44 -11.97 -25.80
C SER A 522 -7.88 -12.73 -24.58
N ALA A 523 -6.75 -12.30 -24.04
CA ALA A 523 -6.17 -12.88 -22.83
C ALA A 523 -7.11 -12.73 -21.62
N TRP A 524 -7.68 -11.53 -21.41
CA TRP A 524 -8.66 -11.29 -20.34
C TRP A 524 -9.90 -12.18 -20.50
N ARG A 525 -10.45 -12.31 -21.73
CA ARG A 525 -11.59 -13.18 -22.03
C ARG A 525 -11.33 -14.65 -21.73
N LYS A 526 -10.08 -15.09 -21.81
CA LYS A 526 -9.64 -16.45 -21.45
C LYS A 526 -9.37 -16.62 -19.95
N GLY A 527 -9.44 -15.54 -19.17
CA GLY A 527 -9.30 -15.55 -17.71
C GLY A 527 -7.99 -14.97 -17.17
N ALA A 528 -7.13 -14.37 -18.02
CA ALA A 528 -5.95 -13.67 -17.52
C ALA A 528 -6.36 -12.47 -16.65
N LYS A 529 -5.86 -12.45 -15.41
CA LYS A 529 -6.05 -11.39 -14.42
C LYS A 529 -5.00 -11.53 -13.32
N PHE A 530 -4.68 -10.42 -12.66
CA PHE A 530 -3.65 -10.36 -11.62
C PHE A 530 -2.29 -10.90 -12.11
N ASP A 531 -1.92 -10.62 -13.36
CA ASP A 531 -0.69 -11.15 -13.99
C ASP A 531 0.61 -10.72 -13.28
N ALA A 532 0.56 -9.69 -12.42
CA ALA A 532 1.66 -9.31 -11.54
C ALA A 532 1.91 -10.29 -10.38
N TRP A 533 0.93 -11.13 -10.03
CA TRP A 533 1.00 -12.10 -8.95
C TRP A 533 1.50 -13.45 -9.47
N THR A 534 2.60 -13.94 -8.91
CA THR A 534 3.29 -15.15 -9.39
C THR A 534 2.38 -16.39 -9.44
N ASP A 535 1.44 -16.53 -8.51
CA ASP A 535 0.50 -17.66 -8.45
C ASP A 535 -0.71 -17.50 -9.40
N LYS A 536 -0.87 -16.34 -10.04
CA LYS A 536 -1.95 -16.04 -10.99
C LYS A 536 -1.48 -15.89 -12.43
N MET A 537 -0.22 -15.48 -12.64
CA MET A 537 0.33 -15.27 -13.97
C MET A 537 0.28 -16.56 -14.80
N ASN A 538 -0.41 -16.52 -15.93
CA ASN A 538 -0.49 -17.62 -16.89
C ASN A 538 -0.08 -17.14 -18.28
N PHE A 539 1.19 -17.39 -18.63
CA PHE A 539 1.77 -16.95 -19.90
C PHE A 539 1.17 -17.66 -21.13
N ASP A 540 0.65 -18.88 -20.97
CA ASP A 540 0.10 -19.65 -22.08
C ASP A 540 -1.17 -18.99 -22.63
N LEU A 541 -2.00 -18.39 -21.75
CA LEU A 541 -3.17 -17.60 -22.18
C LEU A 541 -2.77 -16.41 -23.06
N TRP A 542 -1.63 -15.79 -22.78
CA TRP A 542 -1.10 -14.68 -23.57
C TRP A 542 -0.52 -15.15 -24.90
N LEU A 543 0.13 -16.31 -24.95
CA LEU A 543 0.59 -16.92 -26.20
C LEU A 543 -0.57 -17.29 -27.12
N GLU A 544 -1.63 -17.90 -26.57
CA GLU A 544 -2.86 -18.16 -27.31
C GLU A 544 -3.47 -16.87 -27.85
N ALA A 545 -3.59 -15.84 -27.01
CA ALA A 545 -4.14 -14.55 -27.40
C ALA A 545 -3.32 -13.87 -28.50
N LEU A 546 -1.99 -13.94 -28.46
CA LEU A 546 -1.11 -13.45 -29.53
C LEU A 546 -1.39 -14.17 -30.86
N ASN A 547 -1.40 -15.51 -30.82
CA ASN A 547 -1.63 -16.35 -31.99
C ASN A 547 -3.01 -16.10 -32.62
N GLU A 548 -4.06 -15.99 -31.81
CA GLU A 548 -5.43 -15.69 -32.25
C GLU A 548 -5.53 -14.33 -32.97
N ASN A 549 -4.69 -13.37 -32.59
CA ASN A 549 -4.64 -12.05 -33.19
C ASN A 549 -3.54 -11.90 -34.27
N GLY A 550 -2.93 -13.02 -34.70
CA GLY A 550 -1.93 -13.03 -35.76
C GLY A 550 -0.62 -12.32 -35.40
N LEU A 551 -0.30 -12.23 -34.11
CA LEU A 551 0.91 -11.60 -33.57
C LEU A 551 1.79 -12.65 -32.89
N ARG A 552 3.08 -12.34 -32.77
CA ARG A 552 4.07 -13.21 -32.12
C ARG A 552 4.87 -12.43 -31.09
N VAL A 553 5.51 -13.17 -30.18
CA VAL A 553 6.39 -12.59 -29.15
C VAL A 553 7.51 -11.75 -29.79
N GLU A 554 8.11 -12.27 -30.87
CA GLU A 554 9.26 -11.66 -31.56
C GLU A 554 8.93 -10.31 -32.19
N ASP A 555 7.66 -10.05 -32.51
CA ASP A 555 7.24 -8.80 -33.14
C ASP A 555 7.50 -7.59 -32.21
N TYR A 556 7.51 -7.82 -30.89
CA TYR A 556 7.70 -6.80 -29.84
C TYR A 556 8.96 -6.99 -28.99
N THR A 557 9.64 -8.14 -29.05
CA THR A 557 10.90 -8.40 -28.31
C THR A 557 12.16 -8.21 -29.16
N ARG A 558 12.04 -8.09 -30.48
CA ARG A 558 13.17 -7.87 -31.40
C ARG A 558 13.90 -6.53 -31.19
N GLU A 559 15.02 -6.40 -31.89
CA GLU A 559 15.69 -5.12 -32.09
C GLU A 559 14.89 -4.27 -33.10
N TYR A 560 14.88 -2.96 -32.89
CA TYR A 560 14.28 -2.00 -33.81
C TYR A 560 15.37 -1.29 -34.62
N ASP A 561 15.06 -1.00 -35.90
CA ASP A 561 15.95 -0.20 -36.73
C ASP A 561 16.01 1.25 -36.23
N LYS A 562 17.10 1.94 -36.53
CA LYS A 562 17.35 3.33 -36.08
C LYS A 562 16.18 4.27 -36.39
N ASP A 563 15.71 4.23 -37.64
CA ASP A 563 14.71 5.14 -38.18
C ASP A 563 13.29 4.53 -38.15
N GLU A 564 13.13 3.39 -37.45
CA GLU A 564 11.81 2.78 -37.27
C GLU A 564 10.91 3.66 -36.40
N VAL A 565 9.62 3.64 -36.72
CA VAL A 565 8.60 4.38 -35.99
C VAL A 565 8.12 3.55 -34.81
N PHE A 566 8.22 4.13 -33.62
CA PHE A 566 7.73 3.51 -32.41
C PHE A 566 6.25 3.82 -32.17
N PRO A 567 5.50 2.91 -31.52
CA PRO A 567 4.12 3.15 -31.12
C PRO A 567 3.94 4.43 -30.30
N TRP A 568 4.95 4.81 -29.51
CA TRP A 568 4.94 6.01 -28.66
C TRP A 568 5.62 7.24 -29.30
N ASP A 569 6.03 7.23 -30.57
CA ASP A 569 6.75 8.38 -31.18
C ASP A 569 5.87 9.64 -31.27
N HIS A 570 4.55 9.48 -31.29
CA HIS A 570 3.59 10.59 -31.25
C HIS A 570 3.43 11.22 -29.85
N ILE A 571 4.01 10.60 -28.82
CA ILE A 571 4.03 11.08 -27.44
C ILE A 571 5.40 11.64 -27.10
N PHE A 572 5.46 12.91 -26.69
CA PHE A 572 6.70 13.56 -26.28
C PHE A 572 6.80 13.68 -24.75
N MET A 573 7.63 12.82 -24.16
CA MET A 573 7.93 12.80 -22.72
C MET A 573 9.06 13.76 -22.31
N GLY A 574 9.48 14.68 -23.18
CA GLY A 574 10.46 15.73 -22.88
C GLY A 574 11.90 15.39 -23.29
N VAL A 575 12.28 14.11 -23.41
CA VAL A 575 13.63 13.74 -23.88
C VAL A 575 13.61 13.48 -25.39
N LEU A 576 14.55 14.07 -26.12
CA LEU A 576 14.60 13.98 -27.58
C LEU A 576 15.06 12.59 -28.06
N LYS A 577 14.37 12.00 -29.05
CA LYS A 577 14.75 10.71 -29.68
C LYS A 577 16.21 10.70 -30.17
N LYS A 578 16.69 11.81 -30.75
CA LYS A 578 18.10 11.99 -31.17
C LYS A 578 19.10 11.91 -30.01
N PHE A 579 18.73 12.40 -28.82
CA PHE A 579 19.56 12.30 -27.63
C PHE A 579 19.65 10.84 -27.17
N LEU A 580 18.50 10.15 -27.08
CA LEU A 580 18.42 8.74 -26.69
C LEU A 580 19.27 7.85 -27.62
N TRP A 581 19.19 8.08 -28.94
CA TRP A 581 20.01 7.35 -29.90
C TRP A 581 21.51 7.61 -29.70
N ARG A 582 21.92 8.87 -29.54
CA ARG A 582 23.33 9.22 -29.27
C ARG A 582 23.84 8.55 -28.00
N ASP A 583 23.01 8.49 -26.96
CA ASP A 583 23.37 7.84 -25.70
C ASP A 583 23.46 6.31 -25.84
N ARG A 584 22.57 5.68 -26.62
CA ARG A 584 22.69 4.27 -27.01
C ARG A 584 24.05 3.98 -27.65
N GLN A 585 24.47 4.82 -28.60
CA GLN A 585 25.77 4.64 -29.27
C GLN A 585 26.97 4.77 -28.33
N LYS A 586 26.85 5.57 -27.26
CA LYS A 586 27.87 5.63 -26.21
C LYS A 586 27.95 4.33 -25.41
N ALA A 587 26.83 3.65 -25.20
CA ALA A 587 26.80 2.35 -24.50
C ALA A 587 27.70 1.31 -25.18
N TYR A 588 27.61 1.19 -26.51
CA TYR A 588 28.43 0.27 -27.31
C TYR A 588 29.92 0.63 -27.36
N LYS A 589 30.27 1.85 -26.93
CA LYS A 589 31.66 2.32 -26.77
C LYS A 589 32.10 2.30 -25.30
N GLU A 590 31.28 1.74 -24.40
CA GLU A 590 31.44 1.78 -22.95
C GLU A 590 31.62 3.20 -22.37
N ALA A 591 31.16 4.22 -23.09
CA ALA A 591 31.32 5.60 -22.71
C ALA A 591 30.18 6.04 -21.78
N MET A 592 30.51 6.73 -20.70
CA MET A 592 29.52 7.27 -19.77
C MET A 592 29.05 8.67 -20.17
N ILE A 593 27.90 9.06 -19.63
CA ILE A 593 27.43 10.45 -19.61
C ILE A 593 27.47 10.92 -18.15
N PRO A 594 28.23 11.97 -17.82
CA PRO A 594 28.30 12.49 -16.46
C PRO A 594 26.97 13.11 -16.04
N ASP A 595 26.76 13.24 -14.72
CA ASP A 595 25.55 13.89 -14.19
C ASP A 595 25.46 15.36 -14.67
N CYS A 596 24.25 15.83 -14.97
CA CYS A 596 23.97 17.21 -15.38
C CYS A 596 23.49 18.11 -14.22
N ARG A 597 23.60 17.67 -12.97
CA ARG A 597 23.31 18.48 -11.78
C ARG A 597 24.23 19.70 -11.61
N PRO A 598 25.55 19.61 -11.84
CA PRO A 598 26.41 20.80 -11.80
C PRO A 598 25.97 21.84 -12.83
N GLU A 599 25.97 23.13 -12.44
CA GLU A 599 25.41 24.23 -13.25
C GLU A 599 26.06 24.37 -14.64
N ASP A 600 27.31 23.94 -14.78
CA ASP A 600 28.13 24.01 -16.00
C ASP A 600 27.98 22.80 -16.94
N ILE A 601 27.22 21.76 -16.56
CA ILE A 601 27.08 20.52 -17.34
C ILE A 601 25.66 20.36 -17.87
N CYS A 602 25.47 20.52 -19.19
CA CYS A 602 24.21 20.22 -19.87
C CYS A 602 24.41 19.36 -21.13
N HIS A 603 23.67 18.24 -21.22
CA HIS A 603 23.77 17.33 -22.37
C HIS A 603 22.77 17.62 -23.49
N ALA A 604 21.99 18.70 -23.37
CA ALA A 604 20.94 19.12 -24.30
C ALA A 604 19.94 18.00 -24.63
N CYS A 605 19.45 17.30 -23.59
CA CYS A 605 18.52 16.18 -23.76
C CYS A 605 17.09 16.61 -24.17
N GLY A 606 16.74 17.88 -23.96
CA GLY A 606 15.43 18.48 -24.29
C GLY A 606 14.45 18.58 -23.13
N ALA A 607 14.77 18.01 -21.96
CA ALA A 607 13.85 17.97 -20.83
C ALA A 607 13.61 19.34 -20.16
N CYS A 608 14.55 20.27 -20.29
CA CYS A 608 14.44 21.64 -19.79
C CYS A 608 14.22 22.60 -20.97
N ASP A 609 13.29 23.54 -20.81
CA ASP A 609 13.16 24.71 -21.70
C ASP A 609 13.93 25.93 -21.20
N PHE A 610 14.43 25.86 -19.95
CA PHE A 610 15.18 26.93 -19.25
C PHE A 610 14.41 28.24 -19.07
N LYS A 611 13.09 28.24 -19.30
CA LYS A 611 12.18 29.36 -19.09
C LYS A 611 11.22 29.06 -17.95
N THR A 612 10.45 28.00 -18.09
CA THR A 612 9.42 27.57 -17.15
C THR A 612 9.77 26.22 -16.55
N ILE A 613 10.30 25.29 -17.37
CA ILE A 613 10.74 23.96 -16.95
C ILE A 613 12.26 23.92 -16.92
N LYS A 614 12.81 23.86 -15.70
CA LYS A 614 14.25 23.72 -15.41
C LYS A 614 14.47 22.80 -14.21
N MET A 615 15.71 22.38 -13.99
CA MET A 615 16.04 21.68 -12.75
C MET A 615 15.86 22.62 -11.56
N LEU A 616 15.29 22.11 -10.46
CA LEU A 616 15.26 22.78 -9.18
C LEU A 616 16.11 21.96 -8.21
N ILE A 617 17.33 22.45 -7.95
CA ILE A 617 18.27 21.88 -7.00
C ILE A 617 18.36 22.87 -5.83
N ARG A 618 17.95 22.46 -4.63
CA ARG A 618 17.73 23.39 -3.52
C ARG A 618 19.02 24.03 -3.01
N GLU A 619 20.11 23.27 -2.93
CA GLU A 619 21.43 23.82 -2.60
C GLU A 619 21.86 24.97 -3.54
N GLN A 620 21.43 24.96 -4.80
CA GLN A 620 21.78 26.01 -5.78
C GLN A 620 20.84 27.22 -5.71
N ILE A 621 19.63 27.06 -5.17
CA ILE A 621 18.61 28.10 -5.07
C ILE A 621 18.72 28.80 -3.71
N ASP A 622 18.88 28.03 -2.65
CA ASP A 622 18.86 28.47 -1.26
C ASP A 622 20.24 28.99 -0.80
N LYS A 623 21.07 29.47 -1.77
CA LYS A 623 22.47 29.94 -1.59
C LYS A 623 22.66 30.96 -0.46
N ASP A 624 21.58 31.62 -0.02
CA ASP A 624 21.56 32.66 1.01
C ASP A 624 21.05 32.22 2.40
N VAL A 625 20.66 30.96 2.61
CA VAL A 625 20.27 30.47 3.96
C VAL A 625 21.54 30.10 4.76
N LYS A 626 22.35 31.12 5.07
CA LYS A 626 23.36 31.09 6.15
C LYS A 626 22.74 31.39 7.52
N GLY A 627 21.44 31.21 7.69
CA GLY A 627 20.69 31.60 8.88
C GLY A 627 20.13 30.41 9.66
N ALA A 628 21.02 29.66 10.33
CA ALA A 628 20.77 28.86 11.54
C ALA A 628 22.04 28.03 11.81
N ARG A 629 23.13 28.70 12.20
CA ARG A 629 24.39 28.04 12.59
C ARG A 629 24.68 28.29 14.06
N ASP A 630 23.75 27.94 14.93
CA ASP A 630 24.00 27.83 16.37
C ASP A 630 23.94 26.35 16.77
N GLY A 631 25.11 25.71 16.70
CA GLY A 631 25.38 24.37 17.21
C GLY A 631 26.77 23.90 16.75
N GLU A 632 27.45 23.12 17.58
CA GLU A 632 28.86 22.75 17.36
C GLU A 632 29.02 21.64 16.32
N VAL A 633 30.01 21.85 15.45
CA VAL A 633 30.48 20.90 14.44
C VAL A 633 31.46 19.91 15.07
N LEU A 634 31.16 18.61 14.98
CA LEU A 634 32.18 17.57 15.14
C LEU A 634 32.64 17.08 13.78
N SER A 635 33.88 17.40 13.46
CA SER A 635 34.61 16.87 12.32
C SER A 635 35.04 15.43 12.59
N ILE A 636 34.60 14.50 11.74
CA ILE A 636 35.13 13.14 11.67
C ILE A 636 35.65 12.94 10.23
N GLY A 637 36.89 13.36 9.99
CA GLY A 637 37.45 13.47 8.64
C GLY A 637 36.99 14.74 7.91
N GLU A 638 36.88 14.68 6.57
CA GLU A 638 36.55 15.83 5.70
C GLU A 638 35.04 16.17 5.62
N GLU A 639 34.15 15.42 6.28
CA GLU A 639 32.71 15.68 6.28
C GLU A 639 32.17 16.08 7.65
N THR A 640 31.26 17.06 7.65
CA THR A 640 30.63 17.65 8.83
C THR A 640 29.22 17.11 9.01
N ILE A 641 28.94 16.47 10.15
CA ILE A 641 27.57 16.08 10.54
C ILE A 641 27.21 16.86 11.80
N TRP A 642 26.04 17.50 11.79
CA TRP A 642 25.42 18.13 12.94
C TRP A 642 24.90 17.04 13.89
N ILE A 643 25.45 16.97 15.09
CA ILE A 643 24.97 16.06 16.14
C ILE A 643 24.96 16.84 17.44
N ASP A 644 23.78 17.07 17.99
CA ASP A 644 23.66 17.57 19.36
C ASP A 644 24.23 16.52 20.34
N LYS A 645 25.28 16.92 21.06
CA LYS A 645 25.94 16.13 22.13
C LYS A 645 25.22 16.23 23.48
N SER A 646 24.22 17.10 23.61
CA SER A 646 23.50 17.32 24.88
C SER A 646 22.65 16.13 25.30
N TYR A 647 22.36 15.19 24.39
CA TYR A 647 21.48 14.06 24.68
C TYR A 647 22.25 12.76 24.93
N GLN A 648 22.79 12.64 26.15
CA GLN A 648 23.00 11.31 26.71
C GLN A 648 21.64 10.66 26.88
N ARG A 649 21.42 9.47 26.28
CA ARG A 649 20.28 8.59 26.64
C ARG A 649 20.35 8.39 28.13
N SER A 650 19.54 9.14 28.85
CA SER A 650 19.40 8.97 30.27
C SER A 650 18.65 7.64 30.45
N ASN A 651 19.35 6.63 30.96
CA ASN A 651 18.73 5.40 31.46
C ASN A 651 17.95 5.69 32.75
N VAL A 652 17.19 6.78 32.76
CA VAL A 652 16.33 7.16 33.86
C VAL A 652 15.14 6.22 33.75
N LYS A 653 14.93 5.41 34.78
CA LYS A 653 13.68 4.66 34.95
C LYS A 653 12.56 5.68 35.03
N VAL A 654 11.88 5.91 33.91
CA VAL A 654 10.68 6.74 33.87
C VAL A 654 9.61 6.00 34.67
N GLN A 655 9.05 6.68 35.67
CA GLN A 655 7.91 6.16 36.40
C GLN A 655 6.73 6.05 35.43
N THR A 656 6.11 4.88 35.36
CA THR A 656 4.96 4.63 34.48
C THR A 656 3.67 4.48 35.29
N PHE A 657 2.56 4.95 34.73
CA PHE A 657 1.23 4.86 35.30
C PHE A 657 0.39 3.89 34.47
N VAL A 658 -0.25 2.93 35.14
CA VAL A 658 -1.04 1.88 34.47
C VAL A 658 -2.52 2.24 34.50
N TYR A 659 -3.18 2.11 33.36
CA TYR A 659 -4.60 2.34 33.21
C TYR A 659 -5.26 1.14 32.54
N ARG A 660 -6.54 0.95 32.82
CA ARG A 660 -7.43 0.00 32.15
C ARG A 660 -8.55 0.77 31.48
N MET A 661 -8.81 0.45 30.22
CA MET A 661 -9.89 1.01 29.42
C MET A 661 -10.88 -0.07 29.03
N LYS A 662 -12.17 0.25 29.10
CA LYS A 662 -13.29 -0.52 28.56
C LYS A 662 -13.82 0.17 27.31
N TYR A 663 -13.95 -0.54 26.19
CA TYR A 663 -14.36 0.02 24.90
C TYR A 663 -15.27 -0.93 24.09
N THR A 664 -15.96 -0.40 23.09
CA THR A 664 -16.78 -1.18 22.14
C THR A 664 -16.10 -1.34 20.79
N LYS A 665 -16.44 -2.41 20.06
CA LYS A 665 -16.03 -2.69 18.69
C LYS A 665 -17.25 -3.16 17.91
N GLU A 666 -17.86 -2.26 17.17
CA GLU A 666 -19.18 -2.38 16.55
C GLU A 666 -19.11 -2.02 15.06
N GLY A 667 -20.20 -2.29 14.32
CA GLY A 667 -20.31 -1.99 12.90
C GLY A 667 -19.21 -2.65 12.06
N ASP A 668 -18.72 -1.92 11.04
CA ASP A 668 -17.72 -2.42 10.10
C ASP A 668 -16.38 -2.80 10.75
N LEU A 669 -16.06 -2.25 11.93
CA LEU A 669 -14.85 -2.60 12.66
C LEU A 669 -14.85 -4.06 13.13
N ARG A 670 -15.98 -4.77 13.11
CA ARG A 670 -16.00 -6.22 13.35
C ARG A 670 -15.12 -7.00 12.36
N TYR A 671 -14.83 -6.44 11.19
CA TYR A 671 -14.07 -7.08 10.12
C TYR A 671 -12.58 -6.74 10.05
N ILE A 672 -12.03 -6.00 11.03
CA ILE A 672 -10.58 -5.85 11.17
C ILE A 672 -10.02 -6.90 12.13
N SER A 673 -8.78 -7.34 11.88
CA SER A 673 -8.11 -8.34 12.71
C SER A 673 -7.65 -7.75 14.06
N HIS A 674 -7.25 -8.61 14.99
CA HIS A 674 -6.66 -8.16 16.24
C HIS A 674 -5.34 -7.40 16.05
N LEU A 675 -4.51 -7.79 15.07
CA LEU A 675 -3.26 -7.10 14.76
C LEU A 675 -3.52 -5.68 14.21
N ASP A 676 -4.54 -5.55 13.36
CA ASP A 676 -4.97 -4.24 12.85
C ASP A 676 -5.51 -3.36 13.99
N LEU A 677 -6.23 -3.95 14.96
CA LEU A 677 -6.72 -3.24 16.14
C LEU A 677 -5.58 -2.69 17.02
N ILE A 678 -4.50 -3.46 17.20
CA ILE A 678 -3.30 -3.00 17.93
C ILE A 678 -2.69 -1.77 17.24
N ARG A 679 -2.53 -1.81 15.91
CA ARG A 679 -2.01 -0.68 15.12
C ARG A 679 -2.92 0.53 15.18
N LEU A 680 -4.23 0.30 15.09
CA LEU A 680 -5.25 1.33 15.22
C LEU A 680 -5.15 2.05 16.56
N PHE A 681 -5.07 1.32 17.69
CA PHE A 681 -4.88 1.95 19.00
C PHE A 681 -3.55 2.71 19.10
N ASN A 682 -2.46 2.18 18.55
CA ASN A 682 -1.19 2.91 18.54
C ASN A 682 -1.35 4.28 17.85
N ARG A 683 -2.02 4.33 16.69
CA ARG A 683 -2.33 5.58 15.99
C ARG A 683 -3.22 6.50 16.80
N ILE A 684 -4.29 5.98 17.41
CA ILE A 684 -5.23 6.76 18.23
C ILE A 684 -4.50 7.42 19.40
N PHE A 685 -3.67 6.67 20.14
CA PHE A 685 -2.89 7.21 21.27
C PHE A 685 -1.89 8.28 20.83
N ARG A 686 -1.24 8.10 19.68
CA ARG A 686 -0.31 9.08 19.10
C ARG A 686 -1.05 10.36 18.67
N LYS A 687 -2.19 10.25 18.00
CA LYS A 687 -3.04 11.39 17.63
C LYS A 687 -3.63 12.12 18.85
N ALA A 688 -3.92 11.39 19.92
CA ALA A 688 -4.34 11.93 21.21
C ALA A 688 -3.19 12.57 22.02
N ASN A 689 -1.96 12.56 21.48
CA ASN A 689 -0.74 13.07 22.11
C ASN A 689 -0.52 12.50 23.52
N LEU A 690 -0.76 11.19 23.69
CA LEU A 690 -0.53 10.47 24.94
C LEU A 690 0.84 9.80 24.93
N LYS A 691 1.67 10.06 25.95
CA LYS A 691 3.02 9.49 26.06
C LYS A 691 2.98 8.04 26.56
N VAL A 692 2.71 7.12 25.65
CA VAL A 692 2.72 5.68 25.94
C VAL A 692 4.12 5.19 26.26
N ALA A 693 4.26 4.36 27.29
CA ALA A 693 5.51 3.70 27.64
C ALA A 693 5.79 2.52 26.69
N TYR A 694 7.06 2.29 26.36
CA TYR A 694 7.48 1.26 25.40
C TYR A 694 8.27 0.12 26.06
N THR A 695 8.29 -1.04 25.42
CA THR A 695 9.17 -2.16 25.79
C THR A 695 10.64 -1.84 25.49
N GLN A 696 11.54 -2.59 26.13
CA GLN A 696 12.99 -2.47 25.90
C GLN A 696 13.42 -3.49 24.84
N GLY A 697 14.26 -3.09 23.88
CA GLY A 697 14.76 -3.99 22.82
C GLY A 697 15.03 -3.27 21.49
N PHE A 698 15.36 -4.05 20.45
CA PHE A 698 15.66 -3.53 19.10
C PHE A 698 14.42 -2.96 18.39
N HIS A 699 13.22 -3.43 18.75
CA HIS A 699 11.94 -2.94 18.26
C HIS A 699 11.04 -2.66 19.47
N PRO A 700 11.13 -1.44 20.04
CA PRO A 700 10.29 -1.07 21.17
C PRO A 700 8.83 -1.02 20.71
N HIS A 701 7.95 -1.71 21.44
CA HIS A 701 6.51 -1.70 21.19
C HIS A 701 5.78 -0.97 22.33
N PRO A 702 4.68 -0.27 22.03
CA PRO A 702 3.83 0.29 23.07
C PRO A 702 3.40 -0.80 24.06
N LYS A 703 3.45 -0.50 25.36
CA LYS A 703 3.02 -1.43 26.40
C LYS A 703 1.49 -1.48 26.47
N PHE A 704 0.91 -2.20 25.53
CA PHE A 704 -0.50 -2.55 25.48
C PHE A 704 -0.69 -4.01 25.87
N SER A 705 -1.70 -4.28 26.71
CA SER A 705 -2.16 -5.63 27.03
C SER A 705 -3.67 -5.69 26.83
N PHE A 706 -4.09 -6.36 25.77
CA PHE A 706 -5.51 -6.52 25.43
C PHE A 706 -6.13 -7.70 26.18
N SER A 707 -7.46 -7.67 26.32
CA SER A 707 -8.26 -8.87 26.64
C SER A 707 -8.25 -9.89 25.50
N ALA A 708 -8.91 -11.02 25.70
CA ALA A 708 -8.99 -12.09 24.71
C ALA A 708 -9.42 -11.58 23.33
N PRO A 709 -8.68 -11.87 22.24
CA PRO A 709 -9.01 -11.39 20.90
C PRO A 709 -10.44 -11.75 20.49
N LEU A 710 -11.14 -10.77 19.93
CA LEU A 710 -12.46 -10.96 19.34
C LEU A 710 -12.33 -11.58 17.93
N PRO A 711 -13.08 -12.64 17.60
CA PRO A 711 -13.09 -13.19 16.24
C PRO A 711 -13.54 -12.16 15.19
N ILE A 712 -13.03 -12.31 13.95
CA ILE A 712 -13.47 -11.49 12.81
C ILE A 712 -14.95 -11.76 12.55
N GLY A 713 -15.74 -10.70 12.32
CA GLY A 713 -17.18 -10.76 12.09
C GLY A 713 -18.03 -10.54 13.36
N TYR A 714 -17.41 -10.61 14.55
CA TYR A 714 -18.10 -10.42 15.83
C TYR A 714 -18.07 -8.95 16.26
N SER A 715 -19.18 -8.45 16.79
CA SER A 715 -19.21 -7.17 17.52
C SER A 715 -18.91 -7.39 19.01
N SER A 716 -18.58 -6.32 19.72
CA SER A 716 -18.41 -6.36 21.17
C SER A 716 -18.78 -5.04 21.83
N LEU A 717 -19.42 -5.14 22.99
CA LEU A 717 -19.78 -4.01 23.84
C LEU A 717 -18.85 -3.87 25.06
N CYS A 718 -17.85 -4.74 25.21
CA CYS A 718 -17.09 -4.85 26.45
C CYS A 718 -15.66 -5.38 26.22
N GLU A 719 -14.87 -4.69 25.41
CA GLU A 719 -13.45 -4.96 25.25
C GLU A 719 -12.60 -4.25 26.29
N PHE A 720 -11.46 -4.83 26.64
CA PHE A 720 -10.55 -4.24 27.61
C PHE A 720 -9.13 -4.09 27.05
N LEU A 721 -8.47 -2.99 27.43
CA LEU A 721 -7.08 -2.69 27.13
C LEU A 721 -6.41 -2.11 28.37
N ASP A 722 -5.35 -2.75 28.84
CA ASP A 722 -4.41 -2.18 29.80
C ASP A 722 -3.29 -1.47 29.04
N PHE A 723 -2.95 -0.25 29.45
CA PHE A 723 -1.87 0.54 28.85
C PHE A 723 -1.06 1.29 29.93
N GLU A 724 0.21 1.55 29.61
CA GLU A 724 1.11 2.32 30.49
C GLU A 724 1.44 3.69 29.87
N LEU A 725 1.31 4.76 30.65
CA LEU A 725 1.76 6.11 30.27
C LEU A 725 2.99 6.53 31.07
N GLU A 726 3.84 7.37 30.46
CA GLU A 726 5.04 7.97 31.07
C GLU A 726 4.69 9.18 31.95
N GLU A 727 3.45 9.66 31.90
CA GLU A 727 2.94 10.78 32.70
C GLU A 727 1.63 10.41 33.42
N PHE A 728 1.40 11.05 34.57
CA PHE A 728 0.14 10.92 35.29
C PHE A 728 -0.88 11.85 34.64
N LEU A 729 -2.04 11.30 34.26
CA LEU A 729 -3.16 12.03 33.70
C LEU A 729 -4.44 11.54 34.37
N ASP A 730 -5.42 12.43 34.48
CA ASP A 730 -6.73 12.05 34.98
C ASP A 730 -7.43 11.09 33.98
N PRO A 731 -8.09 10.00 34.43
CA PRO A 731 -8.78 9.08 33.53
C PRO A 731 -9.81 9.73 32.59
N ASP A 732 -10.52 10.77 33.04
CA ASP A 732 -11.50 11.48 32.21
C ASP A 732 -10.80 12.31 31.13
N GLU A 733 -9.67 12.94 31.46
CA GLU A 733 -8.83 13.63 30.47
C GLU A 733 -8.33 12.67 29.37
N ILE A 734 -7.88 11.47 29.76
CA ILE A 734 -7.45 10.44 28.79
C ILE A 734 -8.63 10.04 27.90
N LYS A 735 -9.81 9.82 28.49
CA LYS A 735 -11.02 9.41 27.79
C LYS A 735 -11.45 10.45 26.76
N GLU A 736 -11.46 11.73 27.13
CA GLU A 736 -11.78 12.83 26.23
C GLU A 736 -10.83 12.88 25.04
N ARG A 737 -9.51 12.91 25.29
CA ARG A 737 -8.49 12.97 24.22
C ARG A 737 -8.58 11.79 23.25
N LEU A 738 -8.81 10.58 23.75
CA LEU A 738 -8.97 9.40 22.91
C LEU A 738 -10.29 9.43 22.11
N ALA A 739 -11.39 9.87 22.71
CA ALA A 739 -12.71 9.89 22.08
C ALA A 739 -12.75 10.72 20.79
N PHE A 740 -12.04 11.86 20.75
CA PHE A 740 -11.90 12.69 19.53
C PHE A 740 -11.17 11.99 18.37
N ASN A 741 -10.47 10.90 18.65
CA ASN A 741 -9.59 10.22 17.70
C ASN A 741 -10.09 8.82 17.29
N LEU A 742 -11.24 8.36 17.80
CA LEU A 742 -11.81 7.04 17.48
C LEU A 742 -12.47 7.01 16.09
N PRO A 743 -12.36 5.90 15.34
CA PRO A 743 -13.16 5.69 14.13
C PRO A 743 -14.62 5.35 14.49
N ASN A 744 -15.54 5.47 13.51
CA ASN A 744 -16.93 5.07 13.72
C ASN A 744 -17.02 3.58 14.07
N GLY A 745 -17.92 3.23 14.99
CA GLY A 745 -18.05 1.85 15.50
C GLY A 745 -17.17 1.55 16.72
N MET A 746 -16.47 2.54 17.29
CA MET A 746 -15.71 2.39 18.53
C MET A 746 -16.08 3.47 19.53
N ARG A 747 -16.30 3.09 20.79
CA ARG A 747 -16.55 4.03 21.89
C ARG A 747 -15.77 3.61 23.13
N ILE A 748 -15.28 4.59 23.89
CA ILE A 748 -14.67 4.35 25.20
C ILE A 748 -15.76 4.49 26.25
N LEU A 749 -16.01 3.41 26.98
CA LEU A 749 -17.02 3.36 28.03
C LEU A 749 -16.45 3.91 29.34
N ALA A 750 -15.27 3.44 29.74
CA ALA A 750 -14.63 3.85 30.98
C ALA A 750 -13.10 3.71 30.89
N ILE A 751 -12.39 4.56 31.63
CA ILE A 751 -10.95 4.44 31.89
C ILE A 751 -10.75 4.55 33.39
N LYS A 752 -9.89 3.71 33.95
CA LYS A 752 -9.46 3.81 35.35
C LYS A 752 -7.97 3.59 35.49
N ARG A 753 -7.40 4.21 36.51
CA ARG A 753 -6.04 3.90 36.94
C ARG A 753 -6.06 2.60 37.74
N ILE A 754 -5.11 1.71 37.47
CA ILE A 754 -4.97 0.44 38.18
C ILE A 754 -3.55 0.26 38.71
N PRO A 755 -3.34 -0.53 39.78
CA PRO A 755 -2.00 -0.92 40.19
C PRO A 755 -1.39 -1.87 39.14
N LYS A 756 -0.06 -1.90 39.07
CA LYS A 756 0.66 -2.78 38.16
C LYS A 756 0.39 -4.24 38.51
N GLN A 757 -0.14 -4.99 37.55
CA GLN A 757 -0.55 -6.37 37.74
C GLN A 757 0.58 -7.37 37.44
N LYS A 758 0.57 -8.51 38.14
CA LYS A 758 1.50 -9.64 37.87
C LYS A 758 1.05 -10.50 36.68
N LYS A 759 -0.27 -10.71 36.54
CA LYS A 759 -0.88 -11.46 35.43
C LYS A 759 -1.33 -10.46 34.35
N SER A 760 -1.19 -10.83 33.08
CA SER A 760 -1.75 -10.03 31.97
C SER A 760 -3.28 -10.01 32.02
N LEU A 761 -3.90 -9.00 31.41
CA LEU A 761 -5.36 -8.85 31.33
C LEU A 761 -6.04 -10.10 30.75
N ASP A 762 -5.54 -10.62 29.63
CA ASP A 762 -6.06 -11.86 29.02
C ASP A 762 -5.97 -13.09 29.95
N LYS A 763 -5.00 -13.15 30.87
CA LYS A 763 -4.88 -14.25 31.85
C LYS A 763 -5.79 -14.08 33.06
N GLN A 764 -6.33 -12.88 33.29
CA GLN A 764 -7.27 -12.60 34.39
C GLN A 764 -8.70 -12.92 33.96
N ILE A 765 -9.09 -12.55 32.74
CA ILE A 765 -10.44 -12.78 32.21
C ILE A 765 -10.63 -14.26 31.87
N ASN A 766 -11.64 -14.88 32.48
CA ASN A 766 -11.93 -16.31 32.31
C ASN A 766 -13.40 -16.63 32.06
N LEU A 767 -14.30 -15.64 32.05
CA LEU A 767 -15.72 -15.81 31.71
C LEU A 767 -16.12 -14.80 30.62
N PHE A 768 -16.77 -15.30 29.58
CA PHE A 768 -17.18 -14.53 28.40
C PHE A 768 -18.67 -14.72 28.17
N GLU A 769 -19.39 -13.63 27.90
CA GLU A 769 -20.80 -13.67 27.52
C GLU A 769 -20.97 -13.18 26.08
N TYR A 770 -21.70 -13.96 25.29
CA TYR A 770 -22.03 -13.66 23.89
C TYR A 770 -23.54 -13.65 23.71
N LYS A 771 -24.07 -12.64 23.01
CA LYS A 771 -25.41 -12.66 22.44
C LYS A 771 -25.33 -13.14 20.99
N VAL A 772 -26.12 -14.17 20.68
CA VAL A 772 -26.25 -14.74 19.35
C VAL A 772 -27.66 -14.41 18.86
N TYR A 773 -27.75 -13.62 17.80
CA TYR A 773 -29.03 -13.24 17.22
C TYR A 773 -29.48 -14.33 16.24
N TYR A 774 -30.42 -15.17 16.68
CA TYR A 774 -30.92 -16.31 15.90
C TYR A 774 -32.27 -16.75 16.44
N THR A 775 -33.31 -16.74 15.61
CA THR A 775 -34.65 -17.17 16.01
C THR A 775 -35.01 -18.49 15.33
N SER A 776 -35.55 -19.42 16.12
CA SER A 776 -36.04 -20.73 15.65
C SER A 776 -37.06 -21.25 16.66
N GLU A 777 -38.13 -21.88 16.18
CA GLU A 777 -39.16 -22.50 17.04
C GLU A 777 -38.59 -23.57 17.96
N ASN A 778 -37.48 -24.21 17.57
CA ASN A 778 -36.85 -25.30 18.31
C ASN A 778 -35.69 -24.85 19.22
N LEU A 779 -35.39 -23.55 19.29
CA LEU A 779 -34.18 -23.05 19.96
C LEU A 779 -34.15 -23.44 21.45
N GLN A 780 -35.26 -23.28 22.16
CA GLN A 780 -35.37 -23.65 23.57
C GLN A 780 -35.07 -25.14 23.79
N THR A 781 -35.69 -26.02 23.00
CA THR A 781 -35.49 -27.46 23.07
C THR A 781 -34.05 -27.86 22.71
N GLN A 782 -33.42 -27.21 21.72
CA GLN A 782 -32.02 -27.45 21.35
C GLN A 782 -31.07 -27.09 22.48
N VAL A 783 -31.31 -25.97 23.17
CA VAL A 783 -30.53 -25.54 24.33
C VAL A 783 -30.66 -26.52 25.48
N GLU A 784 -31.89 -26.90 25.84
CA GLU A 784 -32.16 -27.87 26.90
C GLU A 784 -31.48 -29.21 26.62
N LEU A 785 -31.56 -29.70 25.37
CA LEU A 785 -30.90 -30.93 24.96
C LEU A 785 -29.38 -30.85 25.09
N LEU A 786 -28.76 -29.74 24.69
CA LEU A 786 -27.31 -29.55 24.84
C LEU A 786 -26.89 -29.52 26.32
N LEU A 787 -27.65 -28.82 27.17
CA LEU A 787 -27.35 -28.68 28.58
C LEU A 787 -27.55 -29.99 29.37
N SER A 788 -28.49 -30.85 28.92
CA SER A 788 -28.75 -32.17 29.50
C SER A 788 -27.65 -33.21 29.28
N LYS A 789 -26.73 -32.98 28.34
CA LYS A 789 -25.58 -33.86 28.09
C LYS A 789 -24.46 -33.58 29.08
N ASP A 790 -23.89 -34.63 29.67
CA ASP A 790 -22.70 -34.53 30.52
C ASP A 790 -21.44 -34.22 29.70
N GLU A 791 -21.37 -34.77 28.48
CA GLU A 791 -20.25 -34.56 27.56
C GLU A 791 -20.73 -34.21 26.16
N VAL A 792 -20.04 -33.24 25.55
CA VAL A 792 -20.23 -32.88 24.14
C VAL A 792 -18.84 -32.82 23.52
N LEU A 793 -18.45 -33.90 22.85
CA LEU A 793 -17.13 -34.05 22.27
C LEU A 793 -17.07 -33.44 20.87
N ILE A 794 -16.05 -32.61 20.62
CA ILE A 794 -15.71 -32.15 19.27
C ILE A 794 -14.26 -32.44 18.93
N ASP A 795 -14.03 -32.74 17.67
CA ASP A 795 -12.71 -32.88 17.11
C ASP A 795 -12.15 -31.51 16.70
N LYS A 796 -11.05 -31.13 17.34
CA LYS A 796 -10.30 -29.92 17.02
C LYS A 796 -9.02 -30.29 16.29
N VAL A 797 -8.91 -29.88 15.03
CA VAL A 797 -7.64 -29.97 14.30
C VAL A 797 -6.68 -28.93 14.86
N THR A 798 -5.51 -29.36 15.35
CA THR A 798 -4.44 -28.46 15.80
C THR A 798 -3.75 -27.84 14.59
N GLN A 799 -2.93 -26.80 14.83
CA GLN A 799 -2.15 -26.15 13.76
C GLN A 799 -1.23 -27.13 13.01
N ASP A 800 -0.90 -28.26 13.62
CA ASP A 800 -0.03 -29.31 13.07
C ASP A 800 -0.81 -30.41 12.32
N GLY A 801 -2.13 -30.22 12.12
CA GLY A 801 -3.01 -31.19 11.46
C GLY A 801 -3.46 -32.36 12.33
N LYS A 802 -3.08 -32.41 13.62
CA LYS A 802 -3.50 -33.47 14.54
C LYS A 802 -4.92 -33.21 15.04
N VAL A 803 -5.76 -34.23 15.05
CA VAL A 803 -7.11 -34.13 15.61
C VAL A 803 -7.03 -34.36 17.13
N LYS A 804 -7.50 -33.39 17.92
CA LYS A 804 -7.65 -33.48 19.37
C LYS A 804 -9.12 -33.36 19.73
N THR A 805 -9.70 -34.39 20.32
CA THR A 805 -11.06 -34.34 20.84
C THR A 805 -11.11 -33.51 22.12
N ILE A 806 -12.06 -32.58 22.22
CA ILE A 806 -12.30 -31.74 23.39
C ILE A 806 -13.77 -31.82 23.79
N ASN A 807 -14.04 -32.00 25.08
CA ASN A 807 -15.40 -31.88 25.62
C ASN A 807 -15.74 -30.38 25.76
N VAL A 808 -16.65 -29.85 24.94
CA VAL A 808 -17.07 -28.43 25.00
C VAL A 808 -18.04 -28.14 26.13
N ARG A 809 -18.78 -29.15 26.62
CA ARG A 809 -19.81 -28.98 27.65
C ARG A 809 -19.25 -28.35 28.93
N LYS A 810 -18.03 -28.74 29.33
CA LYS A 810 -17.33 -28.22 30.52
C LYS A 810 -16.97 -26.74 30.43
N TYR A 811 -16.95 -26.17 29.23
CA TYR A 811 -16.68 -24.75 29.01
C TYR A 811 -17.95 -23.91 28.95
N ILE A 812 -19.14 -24.51 28.89
CA ILE A 812 -20.42 -23.79 28.85
C ILE A 812 -20.90 -23.57 30.27
N ALA A 813 -20.84 -22.31 30.74
CA ALA A 813 -21.32 -21.92 32.06
C ALA A 813 -22.84 -21.67 32.09
N GLY A 814 -23.44 -21.35 30.94
CA GLY A 814 -24.90 -21.18 30.85
C GLY A 814 -25.35 -20.73 29.47
N ILE A 815 -26.61 -21.04 29.14
CA ILE A 815 -27.28 -20.57 27.93
C ILE A 815 -28.68 -20.08 28.32
N TYR A 816 -29.07 -18.90 27.86
CA TYR A 816 -30.36 -18.29 28.17
C TYR A 816 -31.03 -17.82 26.88
N VAL A 817 -32.22 -18.34 26.57
CA VAL A 817 -32.98 -17.94 25.38
C VAL A 817 -33.67 -16.59 25.62
N GLU A 818 -33.63 -15.73 24.61
CA GLU A 818 -34.27 -14.41 24.54
C GLU A 818 -35.17 -14.34 23.29
N ASP A 819 -36.04 -13.34 23.18
CA ASP A 819 -36.97 -13.21 22.05
C ASP A 819 -36.28 -13.12 20.67
N ASP A 820 -35.09 -12.51 20.61
CA ASP A 820 -34.31 -12.27 19.40
C ASP A 820 -33.06 -13.16 19.29
N GLY A 821 -32.95 -14.21 20.13
CA GLY A 821 -31.76 -15.06 20.15
C GLY A 821 -31.51 -15.78 21.45
N PHE A 822 -30.24 -15.84 21.85
CA PHE A 822 -29.84 -16.37 23.14
C PHE A 822 -28.51 -15.78 23.61
N ARG A 823 -28.28 -15.81 24.93
CA ARG A 823 -26.99 -15.55 25.56
C ARG A 823 -26.27 -16.83 25.87
N LEU A 824 -24.98 -16.87 25.54
CA LEU A 824 -24.07 -17.97 25.78
C LEU A 824 -22.93 -17.48 26.68
N LYS A 825 -22.78 -18.12 27.84
CA LYS A 825 -21.66 -17.91 28.77
C LYS A 825 -20.65 -19.02 28.63
N ILE A 826 -19.41 -18.66 28.31
CA ILE A 826 -18.30 -19.59 28.12
C ILE A 826 -17.19 -19.27 29.11
N VAL A 827 -16.64 -20.30 29.73
CA VAL A 827 -15.48 -20.19 30.63
C VAL A 827 -14.22 -20.67 29.94
N ARG A 828 -13.10 -20.09 30.34
CA ARG A 828 -11.74 -20.49 29.96
C ARG A 828 -11.16 -21.34 31.08
N ASP A 829 -10.47 -22.43 30.73
CA ASP A 829 -9.83 -23.26 31.76
C ASP A 829 -8.52 -22.67 32.28
N GLU A 830 -7.95 -23.31 33.30
CA GLU A 830 -6.69 -22.93 33.95
C GLU A 830 -5.47 -22.88 33.02
N ASN A 831 -5.52 -23.63 31.91
CA ASN A 831 -4.49 -23.64 30.88
C ASN A 831 -4.70 -22.55 29.81
N GLY A 832 -5.73 -21.72 29.98
CA GLY A 832 -6.09 -20.66 29.05
C GLY A 832 -6.85 -21.14 27.82
N VAL A 833 -7.31 -22.40 27.79
CA VAL A 833 -8.01 -22.95 26.63
C VAL A 833 -9.49 -22.59 26.69
N MET A 834 -10.02 -22.17 25.53
CA MET A 834 -11.44 -21.91 25.31
C MET A 834 -11.83 -22.44 23.92
N PRO A 835 -12.96 -23.15 23.77
CA PRO A 835 -13.47 -23.53 22.46
C PRO A 835 -13.88 -22.30 21.65
N ARG A 836 -13.87 -22.41 20.32
CA ARG A 836 -14.42 -21.35 19.47
C ARG A 836 -15.94 -21.34 19.61
N VAL A 837 -16.52 -20.14 19.71
CA VAL A 837 -17.98 -19.95 19.75
C VAL A 837 -18.63 -20.62 18.54
N ASP A 838 -18.07 -20.45 17.33
CA ASP A 838 -18.54 -21.11 16.10
C ASP A 838 -18.69 -22.63 16.26
N SER A 839 -17.76 -23.28 16.96
CA SER A 839 -17.81 -24.73 17.18
C SER A 839 -18.98 -25.15 18.08
N ILE A 840 -19.33 -24.32 19.07
CA ILE A 840 -20.49 -24.53 19.93
C ILE A 840 -21.78 -24.30 19.12
N LEU A 841 -21.84 -23.23 18.32
CA LEU A 841 -23.00 -22.90 17.49
C LEU A 841 -23.31 -23.98 16.46
N LYS A 842 -22.28 -24.56 15.85
CA LYS A 842 -22.41 -25.69 14.91
C LYS A 842 -23.15 -26.87 15.52
N ILE A 843 -22.87 -27.21 16.78
CA ILE A 843 -23.52 -28.31 17.48
C ILE A 843 -24.92 -27.92 17.95
N LEU A 844 -25.02 -26.74 18.57
CA LEU A 844 -26.26 -26.28 19.20
C LEU A 844 -27.36 -26.06 18.16
N LEU A 845 -27.02 -25.38 17.06
CA LEU A 845 -28.00 -24.97 16.05
C LEU A 845 -28.06 -25.93 14.85
N GLY A 846 -27.08 -26.84 14.71
CA GLY A 846 -26.98 -27.72 13.55
C GLY A 846 -26.59 -27.01 12.25
N LEU A 847 -26.11 -25.77 12.35
CA LEU A 847 -25.72 -24.94 11.21
C LEU A 847 -24.33 -25.30 10.69
N ASN A 848 -24.14 -25.17 9.38
CA ASN A 848 -22.83 -25.27 8.75
C ASN A 848 -21.99 -23.98 8.95
N GLU A 849 -20.73 -24.00 8.52
CA GLU A 849 -19.82 -22.86 8.74
C GLU A 849 -20.25 -21.58 8.02
N ASN A 850 -20.86 -21.68 6.84
CA ASN A 850 -21.33 -20.51 6.10
C ASN A 850 -22.52 -19.86 6.80
N GLU A 851 -23.48 -20.68 7.25
CA GLU A 851 -24.65 -20.21 7.99
C GLU A 851 -24.25 -19.51 9.30
N ILE A 852 -23.22 -20.02 10.00
CA ILE A 852 -22.71 -19.39 11.23
C ILE A 852 -22.07 -18.03 10.92
N ARG A 853 -21.36 -17.88 9.80
CA ARG A 853 -20.74 -16.59 9.40
C ARG A 853 -21.78 -15.50 9.09
N GLU A 854 -23.00 -15.88 8.75
CA GLU A 854 -24.11 -14.93 8.54
C GLU A 854 -24.72 -14.43 9.85
N LEU A 855 -24.54 -15.18 10.95
CA LEU A 855 -25.10 -14.81 12.24
C LEU A 855 -24.47 -13.51 12.77
N LYS A 856 -25.31 -12.65 13.34
CA LYS A 856 -24.84 -11.56 14.17
C LYS A 856 -24.50 -12.13 15.54
N ILE A 857 -23.24 -12.00 15.93
CA ILE A 857 -22.74 -12.45 17.23
C ILE A 857 -22.03 -11.28 17.90
N GLU A 858 -22.39 -11.02 19.15
CA GLU A 858 -21.94 -9.88 19.91
C GLU A 858 -21.41 -10.31 21.27
N ARG A 859 -20.17 -9.96 21.60
CA ARG A 859 -19.66 -10.15 22.96
C ARG A 859 -20.24 -9.08 23.87
N THR A 860 -21.08 -9.47 24.82
CA THR A 860 -21.78 -8.58 25.76
C THR A 860 -21.13 -8.51 27.13
N GLY A 861 -20.27 -9.49 27.47
CA GLY A 861 -19.53 -9.50 28.74
C GLY A 861 -18.14 -10.16 28.67
N GLN A 862 -17.21 -9.63 29.46
CA GLN A 862 -15.93 -10.26 29.80
C GLN A 862 -15.69 -10.05 31.29
N PHE A 863 -15.48 -11.13 32.04
CA PHE A 863 -15.45 -11.10 33.49
C PHE A 863 -14.31 -11.96 34.06
N ILE A 864 -13.97 -11.64 35.30
CA ILE A 864 -13.14 -12.49 36.16
C ILE A 864 -14.11 -13.28 37.05
N TRP A 865 -14.11 -14.60 36.93
CA TRP A 865 -14.92 -15.52 37.72
C TRP A 865 -14.02 -16.27 38.71
N GLU A 866 -14.12 -15.93 39.99
CA GLU A 866 -13.34 -16.55 41.06
C GLU A 866 -14.24 -16.81 42.26
N ASN A 867 -14.14 -18.00 42.87
CA ASN A 867 -14.92 -18.41 44.05
C ASN A 867 -16.44 -18.21 43.91
N GLY A 868 -16.98 -18.44 42.71
CA GLY A 868 -18.41 -18.26 42.41
C GLY A 868 -18.83 -16.81 42.13
N VAL A 869 -17.94 -15.82 42.30
CA VAL A 869 -18.24 -14.40 42.11
C VAL A 869 -17.78 -13.92 40.74
N ILE A 870 -18.67 -13.24 40.00
CA ILE A 870 -18.39 -12.61 38.71
C ILE A 870 -18.00 -11.15 38.95
N ILE A 871 -16.81 -10.75 38.52
CA ILE A 871 -16.23 -9.42 38.75
C ILE A 871 -16.03 -8.72 37.39
N ASP A 872 -16.51 -7.48 37.26
CA ASP A 872 -16.19 -6.63 36.10
C ASP A 872 -14.72 -6.15 36.20
N PRO A 873 -13.90 -6.33 35.15
CA PRO A 873 -12.50 -5.94 35.18
C PRO A 873 -12.19 -4.46 35.46
N ILE A 874 -13.16 -3.54 35.37
CA ILE A 874 -12.93 -2.09 35.60
C ILE A 874 -13.67 -1.51 36.83
N GLU A 875 -14.65 -2.18 37.41
CA GLU A 875 -15.35 -1.65 38.59
C GLU A 875 -14.58 -1.95 39.87
N ASP A 876 -14.48 -0.97 40.78
CA ASP A 876 -13.86 -1.15 42.09
C ASP A 876 -14.95 -1.61 43.05
N ASN A 877 -14.69 -2.70 43.76
CA ASN A 877 -15.53 -3.34 44.77
C ASN A 877 -16.75 -4.14 44.28
N VAL A 878 -16.68 -5.42 44.61
CA VAL A 878 -17.75 -6.20 45.24
C VAL A 878 -18.19 -5.46 46.52
N GLU A 879 -18.84 -4.31 46.38
CA GLU A 879 -19.68 -3.76 47.44
C GLU A 879 -21.09 -4.28 47.17
N GLU A 880 -21.63 -4.95 48.17
CA GLU A 880 -22.96 -5.55 48.19
C GLU A 880 -23.98 -4.59 47.55
N ASN A 881 -24.70 -5.09 46.52
CA ASN A 881 -25.95 -4.56 45.96
C ASN A 881 -25.97 -3.77 44.64
N LYS A 882 -24.99 -3.88 43.73
CA LYS A 882 -25.24 -3.51 42.30
C LYS A 882 -24.72 -4.45 41.21
N ILE A 883 -24.34 -5.67 41.58
CA ILE A 883 -24.07 -6.76 40.63
C ILE A 883 -25.17 -7.79 40.83
N GLY A 884 -25.72 -8.37 39.77
CA GLY A 884 -26.57 -9.56 39.89
C GLY A 884 -25.73 -10.67 40.53
N VAL A 885 -25.83 -10.80 41.85
CA VAL A 885 -25.16 -11.85 42.61
C VAL A 885 -25.89 -13.16 42.27
N TYR A 886 -25.25 -14.02 41.50
CA TYR A 886 -25.72 -15.38 41.26
C TYR A 886 -24.94 -16.30 42.19
N TYR A 887 -25.58 -16.77 43.26
CA TYR A 887 -25.01 -17.80 44.14
C TYR A 887 -25.12 -19.17 43.47
N HIS A 888 -24.07 -19.98 43.63
CA HIS A 888 -24.02 -21.36 43.17
C HIS A 888 -24.38 -22.29 44.32
N GLU A 889 -25.66 -22.63 44.46
CA GLU A 889 -26.06 -23.88 45.12
C GLU A 889 -26.85 -24.73 44.12
N GLU A 890 -26.33 -25.93 43.85
CA GLU A 890 -27.02 -27.04 43.17
C GLU A 890 -27.43 -26.85 41.69
N GLY A 891 -26.59 -26.19 40.89
CA GLY A 891 -26.58 -26.43 39.44
C GLY A 891 -27.76 -25.87 38.62
N ASN A 892 -28.62 -25.02 39.19
CA ASN A 892 -29.65 -24.27 38.45
C ASN A 892 -29.59 -22.77 38.78
N LEU A 893 -29.48 -21.92 37.76
CA LEU A 893 -29.45 -20.46 37.87
C LEU A 893 -30.88 -19.90 37.74
N TYR A 894 -31.50 -19.46 38.84
CA TYR A 894 -32.77 -18.71 38.81
C TYR A 894 -32.53 -17.19 38.87
N GLN A 895 -33.38 -16.46 38.14
CA GLN A 895 -33.43 -14.99 38.07
C GLN A 895 -34.46 -14.48 39.09
N HIS A 896 -34.08 -13.60 40.02
CA HIS A 896 -35.08 -12.87 40.81
C HIS A 896 -35.70 -11.79 39.91
N ALA A 897 -36.96 -11.99 39.52
CA ALA A 897 -37.75 -10.98 38.87
C ALA A 897 -38.07 -9.88 39.89
N GLU A 898 -37.49 -8.69 39.71
CA GLU A 898 -38.18 -7.41 39.95
C GLU A 898 -37.38 -6.21 39.40
N LYS A 899 -38.05 -5.48 38.50
CA LYS A 899 -37.78 -4.11 38.02
C LYS A 899 -36.55 -3.84 37.13
N ARG A 900 -36.76 -4.00 35.81
CA ARG A 900 -36.19 -3.12 34.78
C ARG A 900 -37.31 -2.41 34.01
N ASN A 901 -37.73 -1.26 34.52
CA ASN A 901 -38.37 -0.21 33.73
C ASN A 901 -37.48 1.02 33.85
N ALA A 902 -36.77 1.34 32.76
CA ALA A 902 -36.31 2.66 32.34
C ALA A 902 -35.09 2.47 31.43
N TYR A 903 -35.29 2.61 30.12
CA TYR A 903 -34.48 3.39 29.17
C TYR A 903 -35.07 3.15 27.78
N SER A 904 -36.27 3.69 27.57
CA SER A 904 -36.71 4.17 26.26
C SER A 904 -36.30 5.64 26.14
N SER A 905 -36.03 6.06 24.90
CA SER A 905 -35.85 7.44 24.41
C SER A 905 -34.62 8.24 24.87
N SER A 906 -33.58 8.23 24.04
CA SER A 906 -33.00 9.43 23.39
C SER A 906 -31.92 9.02 22.40
#